data_AF-A0A5M8NZB8-F1
#
_entry.id   AF-A0A5M8NZB8-F1
#
_cell.length_a   1.000
_cell.length_b   1.000
_cell.length_c   1.000
_cell.angle_alpha   90.00
_cell.angle_beta   90.00
_cell.angle_gamma   90.00
#
_symmetry.space_group_name_H-M   'P 1'
#
loop_
_entity.id
_entity.type
_entity.pdbx_description
1 polymer ?
#
loop_
_entity_poly.entity_id
_entity_poly.type
_entity_poly.pdbx_seq_one_letter_code
_entity_poly.pdbx_strand_id
1 'polypeptide(L)'
;MNRKQIKTGCLVLSLMFITTQLIAQSVVENIAIGKPVSSNVDNLSLREPAKALNGTVNDSNDKWSSSGEGTGAQWITVDLQVPFTIARYVVKHAGYGNEATFLNTANFEIQKSVDGVNFTSVDKVEGNTADMTDKDVSPFTARYVRLQITKAQLGSSRRCAVFEFELYETPASQINANSFYATEGFERFTSTGELKNKYTITGGDISLETVGKTKAVKLQFNGKTEMTVKLPTSTIDLSAYTVWGLDFKFPINVSRSVVKDSEKLYITLTDAGNKTVTVNYPHDNSIWMMDERPWVSWHINMKDFASLNLKAVKDIRIGVNAQGSGNFLIDNISFERQRNILDFTKIIKSSRISEQASVIRKPAAPKGAFWCTAIVKKVPTTYYLLQSWWTSNKDYDTGGVDLLKANNLTGPYTFVKESMPRDFITGIPNWGNFAHTPDIIKQGDTYYIYYDSGRSSDRGGRTEEVGLAWTKDLEGAWNFSQGPILTDANVGVPIDDPTFANTWCFGISCTRMIEKDGEFYLFYKTQRNFQRKSGEGDWGRDCYNGRNCVGYYIGYSILKGSSPMGPFTQVRNSGLRGRGSQYHLYPSCDDMIAEGKTAEWSDPGDWDLEDLTLFRYIDGRYYAVLKDFMGRWNRSGNIDDLVVFVSDNLTDWRVADFPFVLEKTRTPYFSSGYAPQYTKLERPFVFWEDDFRTGSISFAAAGKNIGWTSVIYPIDNSSSDLNTGIFYPKNAQKKKGSCISESCH
;
A
#
# COMPACT_ATOMS: atom_id res chain seq x y z
N MET A 1 -48.52 8.04 62.59
CA MET A 1 -49.26 7.33 61.53
C MET A 1 -48.25 6.76 60.54
N ASN A 2 -48.25 5.42 60.42
CA ASN A 2 -47.42 4.51 59.62
C ASN A 2 -45.96 4.89 59.30
N ARG A 3 -45.09 4.65 60.28
CA ARG A 3 -43.70 4.22 60.07
C ARG A 3 -43.66 2.69 60.04
N LYS A 4 -43.04 2.08 59.04
CA LYS A 4 -42.37 0.78 59.20
C LYS A 4 -41.08 0.76 58.38
N GLN A 5 -39.97 0.78 59.12
CA GLN A 5 -38.66 0.34 58.64
C GLN A 5 -38.76 -1.12 58.18
N ILE A 6 -38.11 -1.44 57.06
CA ILE A 6 -37.68 -2.80 56.76
C ILE A 6 -36.16 -2.77 56.61
N LYS A 7 -35.50 -3.50 57.51
CA LYS A 7 -34.09 -3.88 57.46
C LYS A 7 -33.99 -5.31 56.93
N THR A 8 -33.07 -5.48 55.99
CA THR A 8 -32.22 -6.66 55.74
C THR A 8 -32.87 -8.03 55.48
N GLY A 9 -32.85 -8.43 54.21
CA GLY A 9 -32.83 -9.83 53.78
C GLY A 9 -31.74 -9.99 52.72
N CYS A 10 -30.70 -10.75 53.05
CA CYS A 10 -29.57 -11.08 52.19
C CYS A 10 -30.06 -12.02 51.07
N LEU A 11 -29.98 -11.58 49.82
CA LEU A 11 -30.12 -12.46 48.65
C LEU A 11 -28.81 -12.36 47.86
N VAL A 12 -27.97 -13.39 47.99
CA VAL A 12 -26.82 -13.60 47.12
C VAL A 12 -27.36 -13.98 45.75
N LEU A 13 -27.42 -13.01 44.83
CA LEU A 13 -27.63 -13.28 43.42
C LEU A 13 -26.25 -13.24 42.75
N SER A 14 -25.70 -14.42 42.44
CA SER A 14 -24.52 -14.57 41.60
C SER A 14 -24.75 -13.85 40.27
N LEU A 15 -24.09 -12.70 40.06
CA LEU A 15 -23.99 -12.10 38.74
C LEU A 15 -23.10 -13.00 37.88
N MET A 16 -23.71 -13.70 36.93
CA MET A 16 -23.02 -14.21 35.75
C MET A 16 -22.38 -13.01 35.04
N PHE A 17 -21.04 -12.95 35.06
CA PHE A 17 -20.30 -12.10 34.14
C PHE A 17 -20.44 -12.71 32.73
N ILE A 18 -21.41 -12.21 31.96
CA ILE A 18 -21.35 -12.34 30.50
C ILE A 18 -20.47 -11.19 30.01
N THR A 19 -19.18 -11.45 29.85
CA THR A 19 -18.29 -10.54 29.14
C THR A 19 -18.67 -10.58 27.67
N THR A 20 -19.36 -9.54 27.19
CA THR A 20 -19.52 -9.28 25.75
C THR A 20 -18.17 -8.82 25.20
N GLN A 21 -17.49 -9.74 24.53
CA GLN A 21 -16.25 -9.49 23.81
C GLN A 21 -16.58 -8.62 22.59
N LEU A 22 -15.92 -7.45 22.48
CA LEU A 22 -15.94 -6.63 21.27
C LEU A 22 -15.36 -7.45 20.11
N ILE A 23 -16.09 -7.58 18.99
CA ILE A 23 -15.51 -8.09 17.75
C ILE A 23 -14.86 -6.90 17.05
N ALA A 24 -13.55 -6.76 17.20
CA ALA A 24 -12.72 -5.97 16.29
C ALA A 24 -12.81 -6.62 14.90
N GLN A 25 -13.01 -5.81 13.86
CA GLN A 25 -12.99 -6.31 12.49
C GLN A 25 -11.52 -6.57 12.11
N SER A 26 -11.12 -7.85 12.11
CA SER A 26 -9.74 -8.28 11.88
C SER A 26 -9.32 -8.09 10.42
N VAL A 27 -8.25 -7.33 10.18
CA VAL A 27 -7.33 -7.65 9.07
C VAL A 27 -6.77 -9.03 9.40
N VAL A 28 -6.95 -10.00 8.51
CA VAL A 28 -6.56 -11.38 8.81
C VAL A 28 -5.07 -11.54 8.51
N GLU A 29 -4.26 -11.29 9.53
CA GLU A 29 -2.80 -11.35 9.50
C GLU A 29 -2.31 -12.74 9.94
N ASN A 30 -1.24 -13.23 9.32
CA ASN A 30 -0.52 -14.40 9.84
C ASN A 30 0.20 -14.00 11.13
N ILE A 31 -0.34 -14.40 12.27
CA ILE A 31 0.16 -14.05 13.61
C ILE A 31 1.55 -14.65 13.87
N ALA A 32 1.89 -15.75 13.19
CA ALA A 32 3.14 -16.46 13.42
C ALA A 32 4.35 -15.76 12.76
N ILE A 33 4.11 -14.78 11.87
CA ILE A 33 5.17 -14.15 11.08
C ILE A 33 6.19 -13.43 11.98
N GLY A 34 7.48 -13.70 11.74
CA GLY A 34 8.59 -13.10 12.49
C GLY A 34 8.64 -13.43 13.98
N LYS A 35 7.78 -14.32 14.49
CA LYS A 35 7.73 -14.65 15.92
C LYS A 35 8.94 -15.50 16.35
N PRO A 36 9.42 -15.36 17.59
CA PRO A 36 10.45 -16.23 18.12
C PRO A 36 10.05 -17.70 18.02
N VAL A 37 10.98 -18.54 17.55
CA VAL A 37 10.74 -19.96 17.34
C VAL A 37 11.92 -20.81 17.78
N SER A 38 11.62 -21.94 18.40
CA SER A 38 12.60 -22.93 18.87
C SER A 38 12.32 -24.29 18.27
N SER A 39 13.34 -25.15 18.18
CA SER A 39 13.20 -26.54 17.75
C SER A 39 13.87 -27.47 18.76
N ASN A 40 13.42 -28.73 18.84
CA ASN A 40 14.09 -29.77 19.62
C ASN A 40 15.17 -30.53 18.88
N VAL A 41 15.37 -30.23 17.59
CA VAL A 41 16.37 -30.89 16.76
C VAL A 41 17.17 -29.85 16.02
N ASP A 42 18.44 -30.18 15.79
CA ASP A 42 19.29 -29.37 14.93
C ASP A 42 18.71 -29.30 13.52
N ASN A 43 18.97 -28.19 12.84
CA ASN A 43 18.60 -27.99 11.46
C ASN A 43 19.79 -28.17 10.51
N LEU A 44 19.49 -28.39 9.24
CA LEU A 44 20.49 -28.28 8.18
C LEU A 44 20.95 -26.82 8.07
N SER A 45 22.20 -26.62 7.64
CA SER A 45 22.78 -25.29 7.45
C SER A 45 21.87 -24.39 6.60
N LEU A 46 21.64 -23.15 7.05
CA LEU A 46 20.79 -22.15 6.40
C LEU A 46 19.30 -22.54 6.33
N ARG A 47 18.82 -23.45 7.19
CA ARG A 47 17.42 -23.94 7.20
C ARG A 47 16.82 -23.91 8.60
N GLU A 48 17.06 -22.80 9.30
CA GLU A 48 16.69 -22.58 10.68
C GLU A 48 15.16 -22.53 10.88
N PRO A 49 14.63 -22.85 12.07
CA PRO A 49 13.20 -22.81 12.36
C PRO A 49 12.50 -21.49 11.98
N ALA A 50 13.19 -20.35 12.11
CA ALA A 50 12.67 -19.02 11.80
C ALA A 50 12.26 -18.86 10.33
N LYS A 51 12.82 -19.68 9.43
CA LYS A 51 12.45 -19.64 8.01
C LYS A 51 11.07 -20.18 7.72
N ALA A 52 10.53 -21.03 8.59
CA ALA A 52 9.14 -21.47 8.47
C ALA A 52 8.13 -20.39 8.90
N LEU A 53 8.58 -19.20 9.31
CA LEU A 53 7.73 -18.12 9.83
C LEU A 53 8.03 -16.77 9.16
N ASN A 54 8.73 -16.75 8.03
CA ASN A 54 9.19 -15.51 7.42
C ASN A 54 8.21 -14.97 6.35
N GLY A 55 7.14 -15.70 6.05
CA GLY A 55 6.12 -15.32 5.08
C GLY A 55 6.60 -15.46 3.63
N THR A 56 7.66 -16.24 3.38
CA THR A 56 8.31 -16.37 2.08
C THR A 56 8.73 -17.82 1.78
N VAL A 57 8.56 -18.24 0.51
CA VAL A 57 9.01 -19.56 -0.01
C VAL A 57 10.00 -19.40 -1.19
N ASN A 58 11.17 -18.79 -0.98
CA ASN A 58 12.10 -18.30 -2.03
C ASN A 58 12.80 -19.39 -2.84
N ASP A 59 13.43 -20.33 -2.14
CA ASP A 59 14.24 -21.38 -2.74
C ASP A 59 14.30 -22.60 -1.79
N SER A 60 15.02 -23.66 -2.18
CA SER A 60 15.13 -24.90 -1.38
C SER A 60 15.74 -24.75 0.03
N ASN A 61 16.33 -23.61 0.36
CA ASN A 61 16.83 -23.26 1.69
C ASN A 61 15.88 -22.35 2.47
N ASP A 62 14.81 -21.85 1.86
CA ASP A 62 13.82 -20.99 2.51
C ASP A 62 12.75 -21.81 3.26
N LYS A 63 13.23 -22.64 4.17
CA LYS A 63 12.43 -23.59 4.92
C LYS A 63 13.11 -23.91 6.23
N TRP A 64 12.35 -24.33 7.22
CA TRP A 64 12.90 -25.14 8.29
C TRP A 64 13.17 -26.56 7.77
N SER A 65 14.40 -27.04 7.94
CA SER A 65 14.73 -28.42 7.64
C SER A 65 15.55 -29.04 8.75
N SER A 66 15.01 -30.08 9.37
CA SER A 66 15.71 -30.78 10.46
C SER A 66 16.86 -31.64 9.95
N SER A 67 17.83 -31.91 10.83
CA SER A 67 18.92 -32.87 10.60
C SER A 67 18.39 -34.31 10.42
N GLY A 68 17.24 -34.60 11.03
CA GLY A 68 16.63 -35.94 11.12
C GLY A 68 17.25 -36.80 12.21
N GLU A 69 18.11 -36.24 13.06
CA GLU A 69 18.78 -36.93 14.18
C GLU A 69 17.87 -37.06 15.42
N GLY A 70 18.24 -37.93 16.37
CA GLY A 70 17.43 -38.30 17.55
C GLY A 70 16.50 -39.49 17.30
N THR A 71 15.62 -39.89 18.22
CA THR A 71 14.66 -41.04 18.06
C THR A 71 13.18 -40.68 18.26
N GLY A 72 12.89 -39.44 18.67
CA GLY A 72 11.52 -38.97 18.93
C GLY A 72 10.91 -38.17 17.79
N ALA A 73 9.70 -37.65 18.06
CA ALA A 73 9.03 -36.66 17.23
C ALA A 73 9.83 -35.34 17.19
N GLN A 74 9.72 -34.62 16.08
CA GLN A 74 10.43 -33.37 15.83
C GLN A 74 9.45 -32.22 15.89
N TRP A 75 9.87 -31.05 16.33
CA TRP A 75 8.96 -29.92 16.43
C TRP A 75 9.64 -28.57 16.29
N ILE A 76 8.82 -27.60 15.89
CA ILE A 76 9.07 -26.18 16.14
C ILE A 76 7.99 -25.63 17.06
N THR A 77 8.37 -24.79 18.02
CA THR A 77 7.47 -24.09 18.93
C THR A 77 7.61 -22.59 18.70
N VAL A 78 6.51 -21.95 18.31
CA VAL A 78 6.38 -20.51 18.12
C VAL A 78 5.94 -19.86 19.43
N ASP A 79 6.68 -18.87 19.92
CA ASP A 79 6.25 -17.98 21.01
C ASP A 79 5.58 -16.74 20.39
N LEU A 80 4.26 -16.65 20.49
CA LEU A 80 3.48 -15.50 20.01
C LEU A 80 3.67 -14.26 20.89
N GLN A 81 4.45 -14.37 21.96
CA GLN A 81 4.80 -13.35 22.98
C GLN A 81 3.64 -12.92 23.88
N VAL A 82 2.42 -12.92 23.35
CA VAL A 82 1.17 -12.74 24.08
C VAL A 82 0.16 -13.84 23.69
N PRO A 83 -0.86 -14.14 24.50
CA PRO A 83 -1.91 -15.07 24.11
C PRO A 83 -2.77 -14.55 22.96
N PHE A 84 -2.93 -15.35 21.90
CA PHE A 84 -3.86 -15.11 20.77
C PHE A 84 -4.95 -16.16 20.73
N THR A 85 -6.12 -15.84 20.16
CA THR A 85 -7.20 -16.84 19.93
C THR A 85 -7.14 -17.30 18.49
N ILE A 86 -6.58 -18.48 18.26
CA ILE A 86 -6.31 -19.02 16.93
C ILE A 86 -7.47 -19.89 16.47
N ALA A 87 -7.87 -19.75 15.21
CA ALA A 87 -8.99 -20.47 14.61
C ALA A 87 -8.66 -21.14 13.26
N ARG A 88 -7.48 -20.86 12.68
CA ARG A 88 -6.99 -21.49 11.45
C ARG A 88 -5.46 -21.61 11.49
N TYR A 89 -4.94 -22.65 10.85
CA TYR A 89 -3.51 -22.79 10.60
C TYR A 89 -3.23 -23.20 9.16
N VAL A 90 -2.05 -22.84 8.66
CA VAL A 90 -1.53 -23.28 7.36
C VAL A 90 -0.13 -23.87 7.55
N VAL A 91 0.15 -25.00 6.91
CA VAL A 91 1.49 -25.59 6.80
C VAL A 91 1.83 -25.77 5.34
N LYS A 92 2.88 -25.11 4.86
CA LYS A 92 3.43 -25.30 3.51
C LYS A 92 4.57 -26.30 3.58
N HIS A 93 4.40 -27.43 2.89
CA HIS A 93 5.31 -28.58 2.93
C HIS A 93 6.38 -28.49 1.85
N ALA A 94 7.26 -29.49 1.77
CA ALA A 94 8.35 -29.57 0.81
C ALA A 94 7.92 -29.30 -0.65
N GLY A 95 6.81 -29.88 -1.08
CA GLY A 95 6.26 -29.73 -2.43
C GLY A 95 5.76 -28.31 -2.73
N TYR A 96 5.37 -27.54 -1.72
CA TYR A 96 5.04 -26.13 -1.90
C TYR A 96 6.28 -25.32 -2.30
N GLY A 97 7.44 -25.69 -1.77
CA GLY A 97 8.75 -25.14 -2.16
C GLY A 97 9.39 -25.79 -3.38
N ASN A 98 8.59 -26.41 -4.25
CA ASN A 98 9.02 -27.11 -5.46
C ASN A 98 9.95 -28.32 -5.22
N GLU A 99 9.93 -28.91 -4.02
CA GLU A 99 10.63 -30.16 -3.77
C GLU A 99 9.75 -31.38 -4.10
N ALA A 100 10.35 -32.58 -4.13
CA ALA A 100 9.58 -33.77 -4.46
C ALA A 100 8.49 -34.04 -3.40
N THR A 101 7.25 -34.28 -3.82
CA THR A 101 6.08 -34.42 -2.93
C THR A 101 6.19 -35.56 -1.91
N PHE A 102 7.04 -36.56 -2.16
CA PHE A 102 7.34 -37.61 -1.16
C PHE A 102 8.07 -37.08 0.08
N LEU A 103 8.62 -35.86 0.00
CA LEU A 103 9.25 -35.11 1.09
C LEU A 103 8.21 -34.30 1.91
N ASN A 104 6.94 -34.26 1.51
CA ASN A 104 5.89 -33.56 2.25
C ASN A 104 5.71 -34.14 3.64
N THR A 105 5.56 -33.28 4.65
CA THR A 105 5.31 -33.72 6.03
C THR A 105 4.07 -34.59 6.07
N ALA A 106 4.25 -35.86 6.44
CA ALA A 106 3.20 -36.87 6.32
C ALA A 106 2.27 -36.85 7.54
N ASN A 107 2.83 -36.81 8.75
CA ASN A 107 2.05 -36.80 9.98
C ASN A 107 2.54 -35.71 10.93
N PHE A 108 1.62 -34.89 11.44
CA PHE A 108 1.92 -33.85 12.41
C PHE A 108 0.70 -33.49 13.26
N GLU A 109 0.95 -32.81 14.38
CA GLU A 109 -0.05 -32.28 15.29
C GLU A 109 0.19 -30.78 15.52
N ILE A 110 -0.90 -30.03 15.66
CA ILE A 110 -0.86 -28.66 16.18
C ILE A 110 -1.15 -28.72 17.67
N GLN A 111 -0.25 -28.18 18.49
CA GLN A 111 -0.40 -28.18 19.94
C GLN A 111 -0.38 -26.76 20.50
N LYS A 112 -1.11 -26.53 21.58
CA LYS A 112 -1.18 -25.25 22.30
C LYS A 112 -0.52 -25.33 23.67
N SER A 113 0.04 -24.22 24.13
CA SER A 113 0.54 -24.03 25.48
C SER A 113 0.44 -22.56 25.92
N VAL A 114 0.32 -22.35 27.23
CA VAL A 114 0.34 -21.02 27.87
C VAL A 114 1.69 -20.71 28.52
N ASP A 115 2.48 -21.73 28.85
CA ASP A 115 3.73 -21.65 29.62
C ASP A 115 4.98 -22.05 28.82
N GLY A 116 4.80 -22.59 27.60
CA GLY A 116 5.89 -23.07 26.75
C GLY A 116 6.49 -24.39 27.22
N VAL A 117 5.89 -25.04 28.22
CA VAL A 117 6.36 -26.29 28.84
C VAL A 117 5.34 -27.40 28.65
N ASN A 118 4.08 -27.15 29.02
CA ASN A 118 2.99 -28.12 28.95
C ASN A 118 2.16 -27.90 27.68
N PHE A 119 2.13 -28.89 26.79
CA PHE A 119 1.44 -28.81 25.50
C PHE A 119 0.24 -29.76 25.43
N THR A 120 -0.83 -29.30 24.78
CA THR A 120 -2.02 -30.11 24.50
C THR A 120 -2.34 -30.06 23.01
N SER A 121 -2.62 -31.21 22.38
CA SER A 121 -2.97 -31.28 20.97
C SER A 121 -4.33 -30.65 20.67
N VAL A 122 -4.40 -29.93 19.55
CA VAL A 122 -5.58 -29.22 19.04
C VAL A 122 -6.09 -29.84 17.75
N ASP A 123 -5.18 -30.19 16.83
CA ASP A 123 -5.51 -30.93 15.61
C ASP A 123 -4.41 -31.95 15.29
N LYS A 124 -4.78 -32.99 14.54
CA LYS A 124 -3.90 -34.06 14.09
C LYS A 124 -4.12 -34.34 12.61
N VAL A 125 -3.01 -34.43 11.87
CA VAL A 125 -2.98 -34.76 10.44
C VAL A 125 -2.12 -36.00 10.25
N GLU A 126 -2.62 -36.98 9.51
CA GLU A 126 -1.93 -38.24 9.21
C GLU A 126 -2.04 -38.57 7.72
N GLY A 127 -0.98 -39.13 7.15
CA GLY A 127 -0.95 -39.55 5.75
C GLY A 127 -1.04 -38.42 4.74
N ASN A 128 -0.62 -37.20 5.08
CA ASN A 128 -0.67 -36.04 4.20
C ASN A 128 0.17 -36.27 2.93
N THR A 129 -0.47 -36.07 1.77
CA THR A 129 0.18 -36.07 0.45
C THR A 129 0.14 -34.69 -0.21
N ALA A 130 -0.58 -33.73 0.36
CA ALA A 130 -0.73 -32.39 -0.21
C ALA A 130 0.49 -31.52 0.10
N ASP A 131 0.80 -30.63 -0.84
CA ASP A 131 1.88 -29.65 -0.72
C ASP A 131 1.56 -28.57 0.31
N MET A 132 0.28 -28.37 0.62
CA MET A 132 -0.20 -27.45 1.64
C MET A 132 -1.28 -28.11 2.48
N THR A 133 -1.24 -27.89 3.79
CA THR A 133 -2.37 -28.17 4.69
C THR A 133 -2.91 -26.86 5.22
N ASP A 134 -4.16 -26.57 4.93
CA ASP A 134 -4.87 -25.37 5.36
C ASP A 134 -6.18 -25.79 6.01
N LYS A 135 -6.35 -25.48 7.30
CA LYS A 135 -7.45 -26.00 8.10
C LYS A 135 -7.97 -24.99 9.10
N ASP A 136 -9.29 -24.91 9.13
CA ASP A 136 -10.04 -24.33 10.25
C ASP A 136 -10.05 -25.31 11.42
N VAL A 137 -9.91 -24.76 12.63
CA VAL A 137 -9.94 -25.52 13.87
C VAL A 137 -10.91 -24.88 14.85
N SER A 138 -11.36 -25.64 15.85
CA SER A 138 -12.12 -25.05 16.95
C SER A 138 -11.25 -23.99 17.64
N PRO A 139 -11.70 -22.71 17.75
CA PRO A 139 -10.86 -21.64 18.25
C PRO A 139 -10.25 -21.96 19.62
N PHE A 140 -8.96 -21.67 19.77
CA PHE A 140 -8.22 -21.94 21.00
C PHE A 140 -7.27 -20.79 21.34
N THR A 141 -7.18 -20.45 22.62
CA THR A 141 -6.23 -19.44 23.10
C THR A 141 -4.88 -20.08 23.46
N ALA A 142 -3.79 -19.50 22.97
CA ALA A 142 -2.42 -19.96 23.23
C ALA A 142 -1.43 -18.79 23.16
N ARG A 143 -0.37 -18.84 23.97
CA ARG A 143 0.84 -18.02 23.74
C ARG A 143 1.87 -18.79 22.93
N TYR A 144 1.98 -20.10 23.18
CA TYR A 144 2.91 -20.97 22.48
C TYR A 144 2.15 -21.95 21.62
N VAL A 145 2.54 -22.07 20.35
CA VAL A 145 1.95 -23.02 19.40
C VAL A 145 3.06 -23.88 18.83
N ARG A 146 2.85 -25.19 18.83
CA ARG A 146 3.84 -26.17 18.38
C ARG A 146 3.32 -26.94 17.17
N LEU A 147 4.14 -26.98 16.12
CA LEU A 147 4.02 -27.92 15.02
C LEU A 147 4.84 -29.18 15.37
N GLN A 148 4.15 -30.23 15.81
CA GLN A 148 4.74 -31.49 16.27
C GLN A 148 4.69 -32.53 15.14
N ILE A 149 5.83 -32.77 14.49
CA ILE A 149 5.99 -33.71 13.39
C ILE A 149 6.24 -35.13 13.92
N THR A 150 5.26 -36.01 13.71
CA THR A 150 5.32 -37.43 14.12
C THR A 150 5.76 -38.35 12.97
N LYS A 151 5.60 -37.91 11.72
CA LYS A 151 6.20 -38.54 10.52
C LYS A 151 6.64 -37.46 9.53
N ALA A 152 7.95 -37.30 9.39
CA ALA A 152 8.56 -36.16 8.70
C ALA A 152 8.32 -36.11 7.19
N GLN A 153 8.09 -37.26 6.55
CA GLN A 153 7.83 -37.36 5.13
C GLN A 153 7.22 -38.72 4.76
N LEU A 154 6.79 -38.90 3.51
CA LEU A 154 6.20 -40.16 3.04
C LEU A 154 7.24 -41.27 2.88
N GLY A 155 8.51 -40.91 2.64
CA GLY A 155 9.65 -41.83 2.62
C GLY A 155 10.13 -42.30 4.01
N SER A 156 11.25 -43.03 4.06
CA SER A 156 11.80 -43.60 5.30
C SER A 156 12.72 -42.66 6.08
N SER A 157 13.23 -41.60 5.46
CA SER A 157 14.09 -40.63 6.16
C SER A 157 13.26 -39.77 7.11
N ARG A 158 13.90 -39.29 8.17
CA ARG A 158 13.25 -38.51 9.23
C ARG A 158 13.48 -37.01 9.10
N ARG A 159 14.06 -36.54 8.00
CA ARG A 159 14.22 -35.10 7.75
C ARG A 159 12.88 -34.48 7.38
N CYS A 160 12.50 -33.41 8.06
CA CYS A 160 11.34 -32.62 7.68
C CYS A 160 11.76 -31.43 6.81
N ALA A 161 10.79 -30.91 6.06
CA ALA A 161 10.91 -29.71 5.25
C ALA A 161 9.59 -28.95 5.36
N VAL A 162 9.61 -27.87 6.15
CA VAL A 162 8.46 -26.98 6.37
C VAL A 162 8.83 -25.61 5.86
N PHE A 163 8.18 -25.18 4.79
CA PHE A 163 8.40 -23.90 4.16
C PHE A 163 7.68 -22.77 4.90
N GLU A 164 6.46 -23.00 5.37
CA GLU A 164 5.75 -22.05 6.23
C GLU A 164 4.88 -22.76 7.26
N PHE A 165 4.69 -22.08 8.39
CA PHE A 165 3.73 -22.39 9.42
C PHE A 165 3.00 -21.10 9.84
N GLU A 166 1.76 -20.96 9.39
CA GLU A 166 0.96 -19.74 9.54
C GLU A 166 -0.18 -19.97 10.53
N LEU A 167 -0.54 -18.94 11.29
CA LEU A 167 -1.60 -18.98 12.32
C LEU A 167 -2.52 -17.76 12.18
N TYR A 168 -3.82 -17.97 12.31
CA TYR A 168 -4.83 -16.92 12.11
C TYR A 168 -5.92 -16.96 13.19
N GLU A 169 -6.44 -15.79 13.60
CA GLU A 169 -7.51 -15.68 14.61
C GLU A 169 -8.91 -15.97 14.04
N THR A 170 -9.02 -16.06 12.72
CA THR A 170 -10.28 -16.16 11.99
C THR A 170 -10.30 -17.42 11.11
N PRO A 171 -11.38 -18.25 11.13
CA PRO A 171 -11.53 -19.39 10.22
C PRO A 171 -11.56 -18.96 8.74
N ALA A 172 -10.97 -19.72 7.82
CA ALA A 172 -10.96 -19.53 6.37
C ALA A 172 -12.33 -19.17 5.78
N SER A 173 -13.38 -19.87 6.22
CA SER A 173 -14.76 -19.57 5.81
C SER A 173 -15.23 -18.16 6.18
N GLN A 174 -14.66 -17.55 7.23
CA GLN A 174 -14.96 -16.20 7.71
C GLN A 174 -13.97 -15.15 7.22
N ILE A 175 -12.74 -15.54 6.88
CA ILE A 175 -11.74 -14.67 6.23
C ILE A 175 -12.35 -14.01 4.98
N ASN A 176 -13.31 -14.68 4.33
CA ASN A 176 -13.96 -14.22 3.10
C ASN A 176 -15.48 -13.96 3.19
N ALA A 177 -16.06 -13.74 4.38
CA ALA A 177 -17.49 -13.41 4.47
C ALA A 177 -17.84 -12.02 3.88
N ASN A 178 -16.84 -11.14 3.69
CA ASN A 178 -17.05 -9.78 3.18
C ASN A 178 -16.07 -9.34 2.07
N SER A 179 -15.20 -10.19 1.56
CA SER A 179 -14.36 -9.90 0.39
C SER A 179 -13.82 -11.22 -0.14
N PHE A 180 -13.84 -11.44 -1.45
CA PHE A 180 -13.05 -12.49 -2.08
C PHE A 180 -11.76 -11.83 -2.56
N TYR A 181 -10.78 -11.71 -1.67
CA TYR A 181 -9.40 -11.44 -2.08
C TYR A 181 -8.77 -12.78 -2.43
N ALA A 182 -8.61 -13.04 -3.72
CA ALA A 182 -7.83 -14.16 -4.20
C ALA A 182 -6.33 -13.81 -4.19
N THR A 183 -5.76 -13.55 -3.01
CA THR A 183 -4.38 -14.01 -2.81
C THR A 183 -4.35 -15.52 -2.56
N GLU A 184 -5.51 -16.17 -2.40
CA GLU A 184 -5.68 -17.57 -2.79
C GLU A 184 -5.63 -17.67 -4.33
N GLY A 185 -4.44 -17.48 -4.89
CA GLY A 185 -4.17 -17.40 -6.32
C GLY A 185 -4.58 -18.66 -7.08
N PHE A 186 -4.20 -18.72 -8.36
CA PHE A 186 -4.38 -19.93 -9.16
C PHE A 186 -3.59 -21.15 -8.64
N GLU A 187 -2.92 -21.02 -7.49
CA GLU A 187 -2.26 -22.07 -6.73
C GLU A 187 -3.19 -23.23 -6.35
N ARG A 188 -4.48 -22.96 -6.14
CA ARG A 188 -5.48 -24.01 -5.88
C ARG A 188 -5.57 -25.04 -7.01
N PHE A 189 -5.18 -24.67 -8.23
CA PHE A 189 -5.12 -25.58 -9.35
C PHE A 189 -3.82 -26.38 -9.30
N THR A 190 -3.95 -27.70 -9.26
CA THR A 190 -2.81 -28.62 -9.28
C THR A 190 -2.20 -28.76 -10.69
N SER A 191 -2.99 -28.53 -11.75
CA SER A 191 -2.56 -28.66 -13.14
C SER A 191 -3.36 -27.80 -14.13
N THR A 192 -2.82 -27.59 -15.34
CA THR A 192 -3.56 -26.98 -16.47
C THR A 192 -4.84 -27.75 -16.80
N GLY A 193 -4.87 -29.08 -16.63
CA GLY A 193 -6.08 -29.87 -16.83
C GLY A 193 -7.19 -29.49 -15.85
N GLU A 194 -6.84 -29.32 -14.58
CA GLU A 194 -7.79 -28.88 -13.55
C GLU A 194 -8.31 -27.45 -13.81
N LEU A 195 -7.42 -26.56 -14.24
CA LEU A 195 -7.79 -25.22 -14.68
C LEU A 195 -8.81 -25.27 -15.83
N LYS A 196 -8.52 -26.03 -16.90
CA LYS A 196 -9.43 -26.18 -18.05
C LYS A 196 -10.77 -26.85 -17.70
N ASN A 197 -10.84 -27.57 -16.57
CA ASN A 197 -12.12 -28.06 -16.06
C ASN A 197 -13.01 -26.96 -15.47
N LYS A 198 -12.44 -25.81 -15.07
CA LYS A 198 -13.19 -24.66 -14.51
C LYS A 198 -13.48 -23.55 -15.50
N TYR A 199 -12.88 -23.56 -16.69
CA TYR A 199 -13.11 -22.54 -17.70
C TYR A 199 -13.36 -23.14 -19.08
N THR A 200 -14.04 -22.40 -19.93
CA THR A 200 -14.13 -22.66 -21.38
C THR A 200 -13.39 -21.54 -22.10
N ILE A 201 -12.65 -21.88 -23.15
CA ILE A 201 -11.88 -20.91 -23.94
C ILE A 201 -12.31 -20.96 -25.40
N THR A 202 -12.42 -19.80 -26.05
CA THR A 202 -12.66 -19.70 -27.49
C THR A 202 -11.66 -18.73 -28.11
N GLY A 203 -11.15 -19.05 -29.31
CA GLY A 203 -10.19 -18.21 -30.02
C GLY A 203 -8.81 -18.11 -29.38
N GLY A 204 -8.46 -18.97 -28.44
CA GLY A 204 -7.19 -18.96 -27.71
C GLY A 204 -7.00 -20.20 -26.84
N ASP A 205 -6.06 -20.15 -25.88
CA ASP A 205 -5.86 -21.20 -24.89
C ASP A 205 -5.54 -20.65 -23.50
N ILE A 206 -5.75 -21.46 -22.47
CA ILE A 206 -5.33 -21.17 -21.10
C ILE A 206 -4.39 -22.26 -20.58
N SER A 207 -3.37 -21.86 -19.83
CA SER A 207 -2.50 -22.78 -19.12
C SER A 207 -2.14 -22.24 -17.75
N LEU A 208 -1.89 -23.12 -16.81
CA LEU A 208 -1.35 -22.75 -15.50
C LEU A 208 0.15 -22.49 -15.66
N GLU A 209 0.62 -21.32 -15.22
CA GLU A 209 2.03 -20.94 -15.26
C GLU A 209 2.51 -20.62 -13.84
N THR A 210 3.70 -21.07 -13.49
CA THR A 210 4.34 -20.74 -12.21
C THR A 210 5.15 -19.46 -12.36
N VAL A 211 4.86 -18.46 -11.53
CA VAL A 211 5.53 -17.15 -11.53
C VAL A 211 6.16 -16.94 -10.16
N GLY A 212 7.47 -17.14 -10.08
CA GLY A 212 8.15 -17.20 -8.79
C GLY A 212 7.57 -18.36 -7.96
N LYS A 213 6.84 -18.02 -6.90
CA LYS A 213 6.25 -18.97 -5.93
C LYS A 213 4.76 -19.19 -6.13
N THR A 214 4.12 -18.31 -6.91
CA THR A 214 2.68 -18.34 -7.12
C THR A 214 2.35 -18.96 -8.46
N LYS A 215 1.07 -19.32 -8.65
CA LYS A 215 0.56 -19.73 -9.96
C LYS A 215 -0.37 -18.67 -10.51
N ALA A 216 -0.30 -18.48 -11.83
CA ALA A 216 -1.12 -17.57 -12.61
C ALA A 216 -1.74 -18.31 -13.80
N VAL A 217 -2.82 -17.75 -14.37
CA VAL A 217 -3.37 -18.23 -15.65
C VAL A 217 -2.69 -17.52 -16.78
N LYS A 218 -1.88 -18.24 -17.55
CA LYS A 218 -1.44 -17.77 -18.85
C LYS A 218 -2.61 -17.85 -19.83
N LEU A 219 -3.16 -16.70 -20.21
CA LEU A 219 -4.11 -16.57 -21.30
C LEU A 219 -3.33 -16.32 -22.59
N GLN A 220 -3.43 -17.24 -23.54
CA GLN A 220 -2.93 -17.08 -24.90
C GLN A 220 -4.10 -16.66 -25.78
N PHE A 221 -3.99 -15.48 -26.40
CA PHE A 221 -5.04 -14.94 -27.25
C PHE A 221 -4.61 -14.93 -28.72
N ASN A 222 -5.57 -15.09 -29.61
CA ASN A 222 -5.42 -14.96 -31.06
C ASN A 222 -6.63 -14.24 -31.66
N GLY A 223 -6.48 -12.94 -31.89
CA GLY A 223 -7.57 -12.08 -32.32
C GLY A 223 -8.63 -11.93 -31.21
N LYS A 224 -9.87 -12.27 -31.54
CA LYS A 224 -10.96 -12.33 -30.55
C LYS A 224 -10.84 -13.62 -29.72
N THR A 225 -10.56 -13.47 -28.44
CA THR A 225 -10.45 -14.58 -27.47
C THR A 225 -11.38 -14.35 -26.29
N GLU A 226 -12.11 -15.37 -25.85
CA GLU A 226 -12.98 -15.30 -24.66
C GLU A 226 -12.75 -16.49 -23.72
N MET A 227 -12.44 -16.19 -22.46
CA MET A 227 -12.37 -17.12 -21.33
C MET A 227 -13.65 -17.00 -20.50
N THR A 228 -14.42 -18.07 -20.42
CA THR A 228 -15.71 -18.14 -19.69
C THR A 228 -15.59 -19.01 -18.45
N VAL A 229 -16.09 -18.53 -17.32
CA VAL A 229 -16.13 -19.29 -16.05
C VAL A 229 -17.20 -20.37 -16.10
N LYS A 230 -16.86 -21.61 -15.76
CA LYS A 230 -17.85 -22.67 -15.49
C LYS A 230 -18.34 -22.53 -14.05
N LEU A 231 -19.53 -21.95 -13.88
CA LEU A 231 -20.12 -21.75 -12.57
C LEU A 231 -20.46 -23.09 -11.91
N PRO A 232 -20.29 -23.21 -10.57
CA PRO A 232 -20.64 -24.44 -9.83
C PRO A 232 -22.16 -24.70 -9.81
N THR A 233 -22.96 -23.66 -10.03
CA THR A 233 -24.41 -23.63 -10.08
C THR A 233 -24.86 -22.90 -11.34
N SER A 234 -26.15 -22.97 -11.69
CA SER A 234 -26.68 -22.26 -12.86
C SER A 234 -26.59 -20.72 -12.74
N THR A 235 -26.47 -20.19 -11.52
CA THR A 235 -26.29 -18.76 -11.23
C THR A 235 -25.44 -18.55 -9.97
N ILE A 236 -24.85 -17.36 -9.81
CA ILE A 236 -24.14 -16.89 -8.61
C ILE A 236 -24.67 -15.51 -8.18
N ASP A 237 -24.66 -15.23 -6.88
CA ASP A 237 -25.00 -13.93 -6.31
C ASP A 237 -23.75 -13.04 -6.17
N LEU A 238 -23.70 -11.99 -6.98
CA LEU A 238 -22.67 -10.95 -6.95
C LEU A 238 -23.18 -9.61 -6.37
N SER A 239 -24.41 -9.54 -5.88
CA SER A 239 -25.08 -8.28 -5.49
C SER A 239 -24.47 -7.58 -4.29
N ALA A 240 -23.68 -8.30 -3.49
CA ALA A 240 -23.00 -7.77 -2.32
C ALA A 240 -21.59 -7.22 -2.62
N TYR A 241 -21.05 -7.40 -3.83
CA TYR A 241 -19.72 -6.92 -4.21
C TYR A 241 -19.78 -5.53 -4.84
N THR A 242 -18.75 -4.73 -4.57
CA THR A 242 -18.64 -3.35 -5.05
C THR A 242 -17.57 -3.18 -6.11
N VAL A 243 -16.56 -4.06 -6.11
CA VAL A 243 -15.42 -4.00 -7.04
C VAL A 243 -15.10 -5.40 -7.54
N TRP A 244 -14.68 -5.49 -8.81
CA TRP A 244 -14.01 -6.66 -9.38
C TRP A 244 -12.60 -6.24 -9.84
N GLY A 245 -11.57 -6.85 -9.26
CA GLY A 245 -10.17 -6.66 -9.63
C GLY A 245 -9.61 -7.77 -10.53
N LEU A 246 -8.72 -7.40 -11.43
CA LEU A 246 -7.96 -8.30 -12.31
C LEU A 246 -6.53 -7.79 -12.45
N ASP A 247 -5.54 -8.62 -12.13
CA ASP A 247 -4.13 -8.26 -12.29
C ASP A 247 -3.49 -9.09 -13.40
N PHE A 248 -2.84 -8.41 -14.34
CA PHE A 248 -2.17 -9.02 -15.49
C PHE A 248 -0.67 -8.78 -15.43
N LYS A 249 0.14 -9.82 -15.68
CA LYS A 249 1.59 -9.71 -15.90
C LYS A 249 1.93 -10.12 -17.33
N PHE A 250 2.83 -9.39 -17.96
CA PHE A 250 3.33 -9.73 -19.30
C PHE A 250 4.72 -10.36 -19.23
N PRO A 251 5.15 -11.09 -20.27
CA PRO A 251 6.54 -11.50 -20.41
C PRO A 251 7.51 -10.31 -20.38
N ILE A 252 8.70 -10.51 -19.83
CA ILE A 252 9.76 -9.48 -19.66
C ILE A 252 10.18 -8.79 -20.97
N ASN A 253 9.98 -9.46 -22.11
CA ASN A 253 10.38 -9.04 -23.45
C ASN A 253 9.18 -8.71 -24.37
N VAL A 254 7.99 -8.48 -23.80
CA VAL A 254 6.81 -8.11 -24.57
C VAL A 254 7.05 -6.82 -25.37
N SER A 255 6.35 -6.64 -26.51
CA SER A 255 6.39 -5.41 -27.29
C SER A 255 5.24 -4.47 -26.90
N ARG A 256 5.38 -3.17 -27.16
CA ARG A 256 4.30 -2.20 -26.96
C ARG A 256 3.01 -2.59 -27.69
N SER A 257 3.13 -3.16 -28.90
CA SER A 257 1.97 -3.61 -29.68
C SER A 257 1.17 -4.70 -28.97
N VAL A 258 1.83 -5.65 -28.31
CA VAL A 258 1.15 -6.73 -27.58
C VAL A 258 0.46 -6.16 -26.33
N VAL A 259 1.06 -5.18 -25.66
CA VAL A 259 0.42 -4.51 -24.52
C VAL A 259 -0.78 -3.67 -24.97
N LYS A 260 -0.69 -2.94 -26.08
CA LYS A 260 -1.86 -2.25 -26.68
C LYS A 260 -3.01 -3.20 -27.02
N ASP A 261 -2.71 -4.40 -27.50
CA ASP A 261 -3.76 -5.39 -27.75
C ASP A 261 -4.43 -5.86 -26.45
N SER A 262 -3.73 -5.81 -25.30
CA SER A 262 -4.32 -6.07 -23.99
C SER A 262 -5.22 -4.94 -23.47
N GLU A 263 -5.04 -3.69 -23.94
CA GLU A 263 -5.97 -2.58 -23.63
C GLU A 263 -7.36 -2.79 -24.27
N LYS A 264 -7.49 -3.78 -25.17
CA LYS A 264 -8.76 -4.21 -25.78
C LYS A 264 -9.44 -5.33 -24.98
N LEU A 265 -9.03 -5.50 -23.73
CA LEU A 265 -9.64 -6.42 -22.78
C LEU A 265 -11.05 -5.92 -22.41
N TYR A 266 -11.94 -6.85 -22.14
CA TYR A 266 -13.29 -6.58 -21.66
C TYR A 266 -13.77 -7.69 -20.73
N ILE A 267 -14.77 -7.35 -19.93
CA ILE A 267 -15.52 -8.27 -19.10
C ILE A 267 -16.97 -8.20 -19.52
N THR A 268 -17.60 -9.37 -19.57
CA THR A 268 -19.03 -9.50 -19.82
C THR A 268 -19.69 -10.28 -18.69
N LEU A 269 -20.79 -9.73 -18.15
CA LEU A 269 -21.69 -10.43 -17.25
C LEU A 269 -23.04 -10.63 -17.94
N THR A 270 -23.63 -11.82 -17.79
CA THR A 270 -25.01 -12.10 -18.19
C THR A 270 -25.82 -12.58 -16.99
N ASP A 271 -26.99 -11.98 -16.77
CA ASP A 271 -27.89 -12.40 -15.70
C ASP A 271 -28.83 -13.54 -16.12
N ALA A 272 -29.55 -14.11 -15.16
CA ALA A 272 -30.51 -15.20 -15.39
C ALA A 272 -31.55 -14.87 -16.48
N GLY A 273 -31.91 -13.58 -16.62
CA GLY A 273 -32.82 -13.04 -17.63
C GLY A 273 -32.23 -12.91 -19.04
N ASN A 274 -30.98 -13.35 -19.27
CA ASN A 274 -30.23 -13.16 -20.52
C ASN A 274 -29.84 -11.70 -20.80
N LYS A 275 -29.96 -10.79 -19.83
CA LYS A 275 -29.44 -9.43 -20.03
C LYS A 275 -27.92 -9.46 -19.88
N THR A 276 -27.23 -8.81 -20.81
CA THR A 276 -25.77 -8.79 -20.86
C THR A 276 -25.26 -7.35 -20.75
N VAL A 277 -24.21 -7.15 -19.96
CA VAL A 277 -23.46 -5.89 -19.89
C VAL A 277 -21.97 -6.21 -20.08
N THR A 278 -21.32 -5.43 -20.93
CA THR A 278 -19.87 -5.51 -21.18
C THR A 278 -19.21 -4.23 -20.71
N VAL A 279 -18.14 -4.37 -19.93
CA VAL A 279 -17.26 -3.30 -19.50
C VAL A 279 -15.92 -3.52 -20.17
N ASN A 280 -15.41 -2.52 -20.90
CA ASN A 280 -14.07 -2.60 -21.49
C ASN A 280 -13.04 -2.13 -20.46
N TYR A 281 -11.83 -2.68 -20.53
CA TYR A 281 -10.67 -2.15 -19.81
C TYR A 281 -10.57 -0.64 -20.11
N PRO A 282 -10.32 0.20 -19.10
CA PRO A 282 -10.18 1.63 -19.33
C PRO A 282 -9.14 1.87 -20.44
N HIS A 283 -9.26 2.99 -21.16
CA HIS A 283 -8.25 3.44 -22.13
C HIS A 283 -6.97 3.90 -21.41
N ASP A 284 -6.38 2.97 -20.67
CA ASP A 284 -5.31 3.23 -19.76
C ASP A 284 -4.04 2.57 -20.30
N ASN A 285 -3.16 3.39 -20.88
CA ASN A 285 -1.81 2.99 -21.32
C ASN A 285 -0.88 2.75 -20.11
N SER A 286 -1.42 2.71 -18.89
CA SER A 286 -0.63 2.67 -17.69
C SER A 286 -0.14 1.27 -17.37
N ILE A 287 1.13 1.09 -17.72
CA ILE A 287 1.87 -0.15 -17.53
C ILE A 287 2.77 0.05 -16.32
N TRP A 288 2.45 -0.63 -15.23
CA TRP A 288 3.33 -0.77 -14.08
C TRP A 288 4.46 -1.73 -14.40
N MET A 289 5.56 -1.62 -13.68
CA MET A 289 6.56 -2.69 -13.69
C MET A 289 6.71 -3.25 -12.29
N MET A 290 6.45 -4.53 -12.14
CA MET A 290 6.74 -5.29 -10.93
C MET A 290 7.45 -6.58 -11.32
N ASP A 291 8.51 -6.93 -10.60
CA ASP A 291 9.37 -8.10 -10.87
C ASP A 291 9.84 -8.20 -12.33
N GLU A 292 10.38 -7.09 -12.85
CA GLU A 292 10.88 -7.00 -14.24
C GLU A 292 9.82 -7.27 -15.31
N ARG A 293 8.53 -7.29 -14.97
CA ARG A 293 7.45 -7.55 -15.93
C ARG A 293 6.53 -6.36 -16.03
N PRO A 294 5.92 -6.12 -17.20
CA PRO A 294 4.81 -5.21 -17.32
C PRO A 294 3.62 -5.75 -16.55
N TRP A 295 2.94 -4.85 -15.84
CA TRP A 295 1.77 -5.13 -15.04
C TRP A 295 0.66 -4.17 -15.40
N VAL A 296 -0.54 -4.73 -15.48
CA VAL A 296 -1.78 -3.99 -15.71
C VAL A 296 -2.74 -4.45 -14.63
N SER A 297 -3.23 -3.52 -13.81
CA SER A 297 -4.23 -3.82 -12.79
C SER A 297 -5.54 -3.16 -13.19
N TRP A 298 -6.57 -3.98 -13.37
CA TRP A 298 -7.90 -3.54 -13.77
C TRP A 298 -8.88 -3.68 -12.63
N HIS A 299 -9.42 -2.56 -12.18
CA HIS A 299 -10.43 -2.53 -11.13
C HIS A 299 -11.73 -1.95 -11.69
N ILE A 300 -12.78 -2.78 -11.70
CA ILE A 300 -14.10 -2.48 -12.25
C ILE A 300 -15.07 -2.20 -11.13
N ASN A 301 -15.86 -1.14 -11.29
CA ASN A 301 -16.93 -0.84 -10.35
C ASN A 301 -18.13 -1.74 -10.64
N MET A 302 -18.64 -2.46 -9.64
CA MET A 302 -19.83 -3.31 -9.83
C MET A 302 -21.09 -2.50 -10.20
N LYS A 303 -21.07 -1.18 -9.99
CA LYS A 303 -22.13 -0.26 -10.49
C LYS A 303 -22.17 -0.17 -12.01
N ASP A 304 -21.09 -0.46 -12.72
CA ASP A 304 -21.09 -0.52 -14.18
C ASP A 304 -22.01 -1.65 -14.68
N PHE A 305 -22.30 -2.63 -13.81
CA PHE A 305 -23.26 -3.71 -14.04
C PHE A 305 -24.62 -3.48 -13.36
N ALA A 306 -24.92 -2.28 -12.84
CA ALA A 306 -26.13 -2.00 -12.05
C ALA A 306 -27.45 -2.27 -12.79
N SER A 307 -27.39 -2.39 -14.12
CA SER A 307 -28.57 -2.71 -14.93
C SER A 307 -28.91 -4.22 -14.95
N LEU A 308 -28.03 -5.09 -14.44
CA LEU A 308 -28.23 -6.54 -14.35
C LEU A 308 -28.87 -6.95 -13.03
N ASN A 309 -29.54 -8.11 -13.01
CA ASN A 309 -29.86 -8.79 -11.75
C ASN A 309 -28.61 -9.46 -11.17
N LEU A 310 -27.82 -8.71 -10.39
CA LEU A 310 -26.59 -9.20 -9.78
C LEU A 310 -26.81 -10.33 -8.75
N LYS A 311 -28.04 -10.59 -8.28
CA LYS A 311 -28.33 -11.75 -7.41
C LYS A 311 -28.31 -13.08 -8.14
N ALA A 312 -28.36 -13.05 -9.47
CA ALA A 312 -28.47 -14.25 -10.30
C ALA A 312 -27.68 -14.06 -11.60
N VAL A 313 -26.36 -13.95 -11.50
CA VAL A 313 -25.45 -13.92 -12.65
C VAL A 313 -25.20 -15.34 -13.13
N LYS A 314 -25.42 -15.63 -14.41
CA LYS A 314 -25.28 -16.98 -14.98
C LYS A 314 -24.08 -17.16 -15.90
N ASP A 315 -23.47 -16.07 -16.34
CA ASP A 315 -22.32 -16.11 -17.25
C ASP A 315 -21.35 -14.98 -16.87
N ILE A 316 -20.06 -15.34 -16.84
CA ILE A 316 -18.94 -14.45 -16.51
C ILE A 316 -17.86 -14.71 -17.56
N ARG A 317 -17.50 -13.68 -18.34
CA ARG A 317 -16.47 -13.76 -19.39
C ARG A 317 -15.41 -12.69 -19.22
N ILE A 318 -14.18 -13.08 -19.49
CA ILE A 318 -13.04 -12.18 -19.71
C ILE A 318 -12.63 -12.38 -21.17
N GLY A 319 -12.61 -11.32 -21.95
CA GLY A 319 -12.29 -11.40 -23.37
C GLY A 319 -11.28 -10.35 -23.81
N VAL A 320 -10.59 -10.65 -24.90
CA VAL A 320 -9.61 -9.76 -25.55
C VAL A 320 -10.02 -9.63 -27.01
N ASN A 321 -10.13 -8.41 -27.52
CA ASN A 321 -10.38 -8.12 -28.92
C ASN A 321 -9.10 -7.65 -29.62
N ALA A 322 -8.06 -8.49 -29.65
CA ALA A 322 -6.77 -8.16 -30.25
C ALA A 322 -6.81 -8.17 -31.79
N GLN A 323 -5.87 -7.47 -32.42
CA GLN A 323 -5.65 -7.59 -33.88
C GLN A 323 -4.64 -8.70 -34.22
N GLY A 324 -3.86 -9.17 -33.24
CA GLY A 324 -2.89 -10.25 -33.40
C GLY A 324 -2.99 -11.33 -32.34
N SER A 325 -1.91 -12.09 -32.18
CA SER A 325 -1.76 -13.10 -31.13
C SER A 325 -0.76 -12.65 -30.07
N GLY A 326 -0.94 -13.14 -28.85
CA GLY A 326 -0.10 -12.78 -27.72
C GLY A 326 -0.48 -13.56 -26.47
N ASN A 327 0.13 -13.19 -25.35
CA ASN A 327 -0.22 -13.77 -24.06
C ASN A 327 0.06 -12.81 -22.91
N PHE A 328 -0.70 -12.99 -21.84
CA PHE A 328 -0.42 -12.43 -20.53
C PHE A 328 -0.81 -13.43 -19.46
N LEU A 329 -0.29 -13.22 -18.26
CA LEU A 329 -0.61 -13.98 -17.07
C LEU A 329 -1.68 -13.21 -16.30
N ILE A 330 -2.80 -13.83 -16.00
CA ILE A 330 -3.76 -13.34 -15.01
C ILE A 330 -3.25 -13.85 -13.67
N ASP A 331 -2.71 -12.97 -12.85
CA ASP A 331 -2.19 -13.30 -11.53
C ASP A 331 -3.32 -13.46 -10.53
N ASN A 332 -4.31 -12.57 -10.63
CA ASN A 332 -5.38 -12.45 -9.67
C ASN A 332 -6.71 -12.10 -10.36
N ILE A 333 -7.79 -12.65 -9.83
CA ILE A 333 -9.18 -12.29 -10.14
C ILE A 333 -9.91 -12.17 -8.80
N SER A 334 -10.31 -10.98 -8.41
CA SER A 334 -10.90 -10.71 -7.10
C SER A 334 -12.28 -10.07 -7.20
N PHE A 335 -13.16 -10.38 -6.24
CA PHE A 335 -14.41 -9.65 -6.03
C PHE A 335 -14.39 -9.07 -4.63
N GLU A 336 -14.32 -7.75 -4.49
CA GLU A 336 -14.23 -7.09 -3.20
C GLU A 336 -15.60 -6.51 -2.80
N ARG A 337 -16.00 -6.69 -1.53
CA ARG A 337 -17.08 -5.89 -0.93
C ARG A 337 -16.43 -4.80 -0.08
N GLN A 338 -16.36 -3.61 -0.64
CA GLN A 338 -15.82 -2.46 0.08
C GLN A 338 -16.94 -1.82 0.89
N ARG A 339 -16.89 -2.03 2.21
CA ARG A 339 -17.76 -1.32 3.16
C ARG A 339 -17.35 0.15 3.30
N ASN A 340 -16.04 0.44 3.14
CA ASN A 340 -15.47 1.77 3.30
C ASN A 340 -14.79 2.19 1.99
N ILE A 341 -15.56 2.77 1.07
CA ILE A 341 -15.01 3.29 -0.19
C ILE A 341 -14.33 4.64 0.08
N LEU A 342 -13.06 4.77 -0.29
CA LEU A 342 -12.36 6.06 -0.32
C LEU A 342 -12.56 6.74 -1.68
N ASP A 343 -13.27 7.86 -1.70
CA ASP A 343 -13.53 8.64 -2.91
C ASP A 343 -13.41 10.14 -2.59
N PHE A 344 -12.24 10.70 -2.90
CA PHE A 344 -11.89 12.09 -2.62
C PHE A 344 -12.85 13.10 -3.27
N THR A 345 -13.43 12.76 -4.42
CA THR A 345 -14.39 13.61 -5.13
C THR A 345 -15.66 13.89 -4.33
N LYS A 346 -15.99 13.00 -3.38
CA LYS A 346 -17.17 13.11 -2.52
C LYS A 346 -16.87 13.73 -1.17
N ILE A 347 -15.65 13.59 -0.67
CA ILE A 347 -15.30 13.90 0.72
C ILE A 347 -14.51 15.20 0.87
N ILE A 348 -13.83 15.69 -0.17
CA ILE A 348 -13.21 17.02 -0.15
C ILE A 348 -14.34 18.07 -0.17
N LYS A 349 -14.51 18.81 0.93
CA LYS A 349 -15.58 19.81 1.07
C LYS A 349 -15.08 21.22 0.82
N SER A 350 -14.69 21.49 -0.42
CA SER A 350 -14.15 22.79 -0.84
C SER A 350 -15.11 23.96 -0.58
N SER A 351 -16.43 23.73 -0.57
CA SER A 351 -17.46 24.73 -0.24
C SER A 351 -17.54 25.10 1.25
N ARG A 352 -16.88 24.35 2.15
CA ARG A 352 -16.90 24.61 3.61
C ARG A 352 -15.74 25.48 4.09
N ILE A 353 -14.89 25.97 3.19
CA ILE A 353 -13.77 26.85 3.52
C ILE A 353 -13.71 27.99 2.51
N SER A 354 -13.44 29.20 2.98
CA SER A 354 -13.22 30.34 2.08
C SER A 354 -11.81 30.27 1.48
N GLU A 355 -11.61 30.91 0.33
CA GLU A 355 -10.29 31.09 -0.29
C GLU A 355 -9.26 31.64 0.72
N GLN A 356 -9.61 32.72 1.42
CA GLN A 356 -8.69 33.35 2.35
C GLN A 356 -8.31 32.41 3.50
N ALA A 357 -9.25 31.57 3.95
CA ALA A 357 -9.02 30.61 5.00
C ALA A 357 -8.27 29.36 4.53
N SER A 358 -8.35 29.00 3.23
CA SER A 358 -7.63 27.84 2.70
C SER A 358 -6.15 28.12 2.47
N VAL A 359 -5.76 29.38 2.21
CA VAL A 359 -4.35 29.77 2.05
C VAL A 359 -3.64 29.75 3.40
N ILE A 360 -2.67 28.85 3.56
CA ILE A 360 -1.91 28.71 4.80
C ILE A 360 -1.04 29.95 5.02
N ARG A 361 -0.27 30.36 4.00
CA ARG A 361 0.55 31.59 4.01
C ARG A 361 0.78 32.13 2.60
N LYS A 362 0.78 33.45 2.45
CA LYS A 362 1.11 34.13 1.19
C LYS A 362 2.61 34.46 1.13
N PRO A 363 3.28 34.25 -0.01
CA PRO A 363 4.68 34.63 -0.19
C PRO A 363 4.95 36.10 0.15
N ALA A 364 6.05 36.36 0.85
CA ALA A 364 6.55 37.69 1.17
C ALA A 364 8.05 37.62 1.44
N ALA A 365 8.81 38.55 0.87
CA ALA A 365 10.27 38.58 1.02
C ALA A 365 10.68 38.52 2.52
N PRO A 366 11.68 37.69 2.89
CA PRO A 366 12.57 36.93 2.00
C PRO A 366 12.02 35.58 1.52
N LYS A 367 10.83 35.14 1.99
CA LYS A 367 10.23 33.83 1.68
C LYS A 367 9.36 33.93 0.42
N GLY A 368 9.92 33.51 -0.72
CA GLY A 368 9.34 33.67 -2.06
C GLY A 368 8.30 32.64 -2.46
N ALA A 369 8.25 31.50 -1.77
CA ALA A 369 7.20 30.51 -1.93
C ALA A 369 7.02 29.70 -0.66
N PHE A 370 5.85 29.08 -0.58
CA PHE A 370 5.54 28.10 0.45
C PHE A 370 5.09 26.79 -0.18
N TRP A 371 5.68 25.71 0.29
CA TRP A 371 5.53 24.37 -0.26
C TRP A 371 5.46 23.34 0.86
N CYS A 372 5.22 22.07 0.51
CA CYS A 372 5.35 20.86 1.33
C CYS A 372 4.85 21.02 2.77
N THR A 373 3.65 20.52 3.03
CA THR A 373 3.09 20.52 4.38
C THR A 373 3.23 19.16 5.05
N ALA A 374 3.45 19.12 6.36
CA ALA A 374 3.25 17.95 7.19
C ALA A 374 2.57 18.35 8.50
N ILE A 375 1.49 17.66 8.87
CA ILE A 375 0.60 18.05 9.97
C ILE A 375 0.62 16.98 11.06
N VAL A 376 0.65 17.41 12.33
CA VAL A 376 0.47 16.54 13.49
C VAL A 376 -0.41 17.20 14.56
N LYS A 377 -1.19 16.40 15.28
CA LYS A 377 -2.04 16.85 16.40
C LYS A 377 -1.34 16.55 17.73
N LYS A 378 -1.17 17.56 18.60
CA LYS A 378 -0.47 17.42 19.90
C LYS A 378 -1.44 17.14 21.06
N VAL A 379 -2.55 17.88 21.10
CA VAL A 379 -3.64 17.78 22.09
C VAL A 379 -4.97 18.01 21.35
N PRO A 380 -6.15 17.71 21.93
CA PRO A 380 -7.41 17.59 21.17
C PRO A 380 -7.76 18.75 20.23
N THR A 381 -7.24 19.96 20.48
CA THR A 381 -7.49 21.16 19.68
C THR A 381 -6.22 21.91 19.27
N THR A 382 -5.04 21.26 19.22
CA THR A 382 -3.81 21.94 18.77
C THR A 382 -3.11 21.14 17.69
N TYR A 383 -2.98 21.78 16.53
CA TYR A 383 -2.33 21.24 15.34
C TYR A 383 -1.04 22.00 15.08
N TYR A 384 0.01 21.25 14.78
CA TYR A 384 1.27 21.79 14.26
C TYR A 384 1.39 21.43 12.79
N LEU A 385 1.93 22.35 12.01
CA LEU A 385 2.16 22.18 10.58
C LEU A 385 3.59 22.61 10.25
N LEU A 386 4.36 21.71 9.67
CA LEU A 386 5.67 21.99 9.08
C LEU A 386 5.50 22.39 7.63
N GLN A 387 6.13 23.50 7.23
CA GLN A 387 6.00 24.05 5.88
C GLN A 387 7.37 24.42 5.32
N SER A 388 7.70 23.89 4.14
CA SER A 388 8.89 24.33 3.40
C SER A 388 8.69 25.71 2.80
N TRP A 389 9.78 26.46 2.67
CA TRP A 389 9.81 27.72 1.95
C TRP A 389 11.14 27.87 1.21
N TRP A 390 11.17 28.70 0.17
CA TRP A 390 12.39 29.04 -0.54
C TRP A 390 12.61 30.54 -0.64
N THR A 391 13.86 30.96 -0.87
CA THR A 391 14.22 32.38 -0.95
C THR A 391 13.58 33.04 -2.17
N SER A 392 13.10 34.29 -2.03
CA SER A 392 12.54 35.06 -3.15
C SER A 392 13.49 35.13 -4.35
N ASN A 393 12.96 34.82 -5.53
CA ASN A 393 13.68 34.79 -6.81
C ASN A 393 14.85 33.78 -6.86
N LYS A 394 14.74 32.69 -6.10
CA LYS A 394 15.70 31.59 -6.05
C LYS A 394 14.98 30.25 -6.20
N ASP A 395 15.75 29.18 -6.36
CA ASP A 395 15.26 27.82 -6.51
C ASP A 395 14.81 27.21 -5.17
N TYR A 396 14.09 26.10 -5.24
CA TYR A 396 13.48 25.45 -4.08
C TYR A 396 14.51 24.95 -3.04
N ASP A 397 15.75 24.72 -3.46
CA ASP A 397 16.86 24.28 -2.63
C ASP A 397 17.56 25.46 -1.90
N THR A 398 16.88 26.60 -1.74
CA THR A 398 17.44 27.81 -1.13
C THR A 398 16.64 28.32 0.07
N GLY A 399 16.02 27.44 0.85
CA GLY A 399 15.28 27.85 2.04
C GLY A 399 15.28 26.83 3.17
N GLY A 400 14.16 26.74 3.88
CA GLY A 400 14.09 26.00 5.14
C GLY A 400 12.67 25.55 5.47
N VAL A 401 12.50 25.05 6.70
CA VAL A 401 11.22 24.54 7.21
C VAL A 401 10.76 25.37 8.40
N ASP A 402 9.56 25.93 8.27
CA ASP A 402 8.87 26.65 9.34
C ASP A 402 7.93 25.71 10.11
N LEU A 403 7.75 26.00 11.40
CA LEU A 403 6.70 25.42 12.25
C LEU A 403 5.59 26.45 12.44
N LEU A 404 4.37 26.03 12.13
CA LEU A 404 3.15 26.78 12.36
C LEU A 404 2.24 26.05 13.36
N LYS A 405 1.33 26.77 14.00
CA LYS A 405 0.31 26.21 14.90
C LYS A 405 -1.09 26.76 14.65
N ALA A 406 -2.10 25.93 14.85
CA ALA A 406 -3.51 26.30 14.76
C ALA A 406 -4.35 25.59 15.84
N ASN A 407 -5.49 26.19 16.18
CA ASN A 407 -6.47 25.59 17.09
C ASN A 407 -7.54 24.74 16.35
N ASN A 408 -7.57 24.83 15.02
CA ASN A 408 -8.39 23.99 14.15
C ASN A 408 -7.51 23.42 13.03
N LEU A 409 -7.87 22.23 12.53
CA LEU A 409 -7.10 21.53 11.51
C LEU A 409 -6.91 22.35 10.23
N THR A 410 -7.95 23.05 9.78
CA THR A 410 -7.89 23.91 8.58
C THR A 410 -7.37 25.32 8.85
N GLY A 411 -6.89 25.61 10.06
CA GLY A 411 -6.34 26.89 10.44
C GLY A 411 -7.36 27.87 11.07
N PRO A 412 -7.04 29.17 11.10
CA PRO A 412 -5.83 29.78 10.57
C PRO A 412 -4.55 29.32 11.30
N TYR A 413 -3.47 29.14 10.55
CA TYR A 413 -2.16 28.78 11.08
C TYR A 413 -1.33 30.02 11.40
N THR A 414 -0.66 30.01 12.55
CA THR A 414 0.20 31.09 13.04
C THR A 414 1.65 30.62 13.10
N PHE A 415 2.60 31.47 12.71
CA PHE A 415 4.02 31.16 12.77
C PHE A 415 4.50 30.98 14.21
N VAL A 416 5.28 29.93 14.46
CA VAL A 416 5.91 29.65 15.76
C VAL A 416 7.40 29.96 15.67
N LYS A 417 8.11 29.26 14.78
CA LYS A 417 9.55 29.41 14.58
C LYS A 417 9.99 28.83 13.25
N GLU A 418 11.21 29.16 12.86
CA GLU A 418 11.94 28.48 11.78
C GLU A 418 12.65 27.27 12.39
N SER A 419 12.12 26.07 12.14
CA SER A 419 12.61 24.85 12.81
C SER A 419 13.85 24.28 12.15
N MET A 420 14.00 24.49 10.84
CA MET A 420 15.20 24.19 10.07
C MET A 420 15.52 25.42 9.20
N PRO A 421 16.26 26.40 9.74
CA PRO A 421 16.68 27.55 8.95
C PRO A 421 17.68 27.16 7.87
N ARG A 422 18.00 28.09 6.98
CA ARG A 422 19.15 27.90 6.10
C ARG A 422 20.44 27.69 6.89
N ASP A 423 21.30 26.82 6.39
CA ASP A 423 22.60 26.49 6.99
C ASP A 423 22.48 26.02 8.47
N PHE A 424 21.42 25.27 8.80
CA PHE A 424 21.16 24.77 10.15
C PHE A 424 22.15 23.69 10.62
N ILE A 425 22.91 23.11 9.70
CA ILE A 425 24.06 22.26 9.97
C ILE A 425 25.28 22.90 9.30
N THR A 426 26.32 23.16 10.09
CA THR A 426 27.55 23.86 9.63
C THR A 426 28.82 23.05 9.84
N GLY A 427 28.70 21.85 10.43
CA GLY A 427 29.81 20.92 10.62
C GLY A 427 30.22 20.22 9.33
N ILE A 428 31.38 19.56 9.35
CA ILE A 428 31.81 18.66 8.26
C ILE A 428 30.95 17.39 8.35
N PRO A 429 30.43 16.84 7.23
CA PRO A 429 30.56 17.31 5.84
C PRO A 429 29.65 18.51 5.57
N ASN A 430 30.11 19.48 4.77
CA ASN A 430 29.40 20.71 4.38
C ASN A 430 28.03 20.41 3.72
N TRP A 431 27.03 20.16 4.56
CA TRP A 431 25.70 19.64 4.28
C TRP A 431 24.71 20.39 5.18
N GLY A 432 23.43 20.50 4.80
CA GLY A 432 22.47 21.29 5.56
C GLY A 432 22.25 22.72 5.07
N ASN A 433 22.60 23.05 3.82
CA ASN A 433 22.44 24.41 3.29
C ASN A 433 20.98 24.84 3.17
N PHE A 434 20.09 23.87 2.98
CA PHE A 434 18.63 24.03 2.91
C PHE A 434 17.92 22.88 3.60
N ALA A 435 16.64 23.08 3.95
CA ALA A 435 15.75 21.99 4.36
C ALA A 435 14.44 22.07 3.57
N HIS A 436 13.96 20.94 3.08
CA HIS A 436 12.73 20.86 2.29
C HIS A 436 11.95 19.56 2.57
N THR A 437 10.72 19.48 2.07
CA THR A 437 9.86 18.27 2.05
C THR A 437 9.67 17.56 3.40
N PRO A 438 9.40 18.27 4.51
CA PRO A 438 9.29 17.64 5.80
C PRO A 438 8.21 16.55 5.79
N ASP A 439 8.53 15.43 6.43
CA ASP A 439 7.59 14.39 6.83
C ASP A 439 7.72 14.15 8.32
N ILE A 440 6.60 13.91 9.01
CA ILE A 440 6.59 13.81 10.47
C ILE A 440 5.82 12.59 10.93
N ILE A 441 6.46 11.81 11.79
CA ILE A 441 5.81 10.74 12.56
C ILE A 441 6.04 10.95 14.05
N LYS A 442 5.17 10.36 14.88
CA LYS A 442 5.33 10.34 16.33
C LYS A 442 5.44 8.90 16.80
N GLN A 443 6.57 8.54 17.41
CA GLN A 443 6.79 7.24 18.05
C GLN A 443 6.97 7.45 19.55
N GLY A 444 6.04 6.91 20.36
CA GLY A 444 5.99 7.22 21.79
C GLY A 444 5.87 8.73 22.02
N ASP A 445 6.76 9.30 22.84
CA ASP A 445 6.81 10.73 23.14
C ASP A 445 7.71 11.55 22.20
N THR A 446 8.27 10.93 21.16
CA THR A 446 9.25 11.58 20.27
C THR A 446 8.66 11.78 18.88
N TYR A 447 8.83 12.99 18.35
CA TYR A 447 8.57 13.34 16.97
C TYR A 447 9.85 13.11 16.16
N TYR A 448 9.71 12.43 15.02
CA TYR A 448 10.78 12.21 14.05
C TYR A 448 10.39 12.95 12.78
N ILE A 449 11.31 13.77 12.25
CA ILE A 449 11.09 14.60 11.09
C ILE A 449 12.13 14.23 10.02
N TYR A 450 11.68 13.63 8.93
CA TYR A 450 12.51 13.39 7.75
C TYR A 450 12.42 14.61 6.84
N TYR A 451 13.52 14.96 6.18
CA TYR A 451 13.59 16.14 5.33
C TYR A 451 14.67 15.98 4.26
N ASP A 452 14.49 16.67 3.14
CA ASP A 452 15.53 16.79 2.12
C ASP A 452 16.51 17.89 2.49
N SER A 453 17.79 17.64 2.24
CA SER A 453 18.87 18.59 2.44
C SER A 453 20.08 18.26 1.56
N GLY A 454 21.07 19.14 1.59
CA GLY A 454 22.28 19.01 0.79
C GLY A 454 22.96 20.34 0.58
N ARG A 455 23.69 20.44 -0.54
CA ARG A 455 24.27 21.68 -1.05
C ARG A 455 23.24 22.37 -1.95
N SER A 456 23.09 23.68 -1.80
CA SER A 456 22.15 24.46 -2.61
C SER A 456 22.76 24.96 -3.92
N SER A 457 21.92 25.15 -4.93
CA SER A 457 22.25 25.72 -6.24
C SER A 457 23.06 27.03 -6.16
N ASP A 458 22.76 27.89 -5.18
CA ASP A 458 23.46 29.15 -4.93
C ASP A 458 24.76 29.01 -4.09
N ARG A 459 25.22 27.78 -3.85
CA ARG A 459 26.44 27.44 -3.11
C ARG A 459 27.45 26.66 -3.94
N GLY A 460 27.33 26.64 -5.27
CA GLY A 460 28.33 26.07 -6.19
C GLY A 460 28.11 24.59 -6.52
N GLY A 461 26.86 24.13 -6.49
CA GLY A 461 26.42 22.79 -6.91
C GLY A 461 25.23 22.31 -6.08
N ARG A 462 24.33 21.52 -6.68
CA ARG A 462 23.14 20.98 -6.00
C ARG A 462 23.36 19.51 -5.63
N THR A 463 23.09 19.16 -4.38
CA THR A 463 22.93 17.77 -3.94
C THR A 463 21.61 17.63 -3.18
N GLU A 464 20.94 16.49 -3.31
CA GLU A 464 19.65 16.24 -2.67
C GLU A 464 19.69 14.86 -2.00
N GLU A 465 19.69 14.88 -0.67
CA GLU A 465 19.84 13.74 0.23
C GLU A 465 18.86 13.87 1.40
N VAL A 466 18.73 12.83 2.23
CA VAL A 466 17.71 12.81 3.29
C VAL A 466 18.36 12.92 4.66
N GLY A 467 17.88 13.86 5.46
CA GLY A 467 18.21 14.02 6.87
C GLY A 467 17.11 13.55 7.82
N LEU A 468 17.46 13.49 9.11
CA LEU A 468 16.52 13.19 10.19
C LEU A 468 16.73 14.14 11.37
N ALA A 469 15.63 14.71 11.86
CA ALA A 469 15.58 15.46 13.10
C ALA A 469 14.64 14.78 14.09
N TRP A 470 14.86 14.99 15.39
CA TRP A 470 13.97 14.48 16.42
C TRP A 470 13.85 15.39 17.64
N THR A 471 12.66 15.42 18.23
CA THR A 471 12.36 16.21 19.42
C THR A 471 11.22 15.59 20.24
N LYS A 472 11.19 15.86 21.54
CA LYS A 472 10.02 15.60 22.40
C LYS A 472 9.06 16.79 22.48
N ASP A 473 9.53 17.97 22.07
CA ASP A 473 8.73 19.19 22.04
C ASP A 473 8.98 19.97 20.74
N LEU A 474 7.94 20.10 19.93
CA LEU A 474 8.02 20.77 18.63
C LEU A 474 8.43 22.25 18.77
N GLU A 475 8.03 22.93 19.85
CA GLU A 475 8.41 24.33 20.09
C GLU A 475 9.84 24.46 20.66
N GLY A 476 10.31 23.48 21.44
CA GLY A 476 11.66 23.41 22.01
C GLY A 476 12.79 23.04 21.03
N ALA A 477 13.98 22.74 21.55
CA ALA A 477 15.16 22.43 20.74
C ALA A 477 15.03 21.07 20.02
N TRP A 478 15.59 20.98 18.81
CA TRP A 478 15.58 19.78 17.98
C TRP A 478 16.99 19.19 17.89
N ASN A 479 17.08 17.87 17.83
CA ASN A 479 18.31 17.17 17.50
C ASN A 479 18.32 16.85 16.00
N PHE A 480 19.50 16.72 15.42
CA PHE A 480 19.71 16.49 14.00
C PHE A 480 20.76 15.41 13.77
N SER A 481 20.57 14.63 12.70
CA SER A 481 21.61 13.74 12.17
C SER A 481 22.82 14.57 11.75
N GLN A 482 24.04 14.10 12.08
CA GLN A 482 25.30 14.77 11.74
C GLN A 482 25.72 14.46 10.29
N GLY A 483 24.81 14.73 9.35
CA GLY A 483 24.91 14.30 7.95
C GLY A 483 23.63 13.62 7.45
N PRO A 484 23.58 13.26 6.16
CA PRO A 484 22.45 12.54 5.57
C PRO A 484 22.33 11.13 6.17
N ILE A 485 21.10 10.71 6.48
CA ILE A 485 20.80 9.32 6.83
C ILE A 485 20.62 8.45 5.58
N LEU A 486 20.30 9.06 4.43
CA LEU A 486 20.27 8.42 3.12
C LEU A 486 21.01 9.29 2.11
N THR A 487 21.82 8.65 1.25
CA THR A 487 22.55 9.30 0.16
C THR A 487 22.24 8.63 -1.18
N ASP A 488 22.33 9.36 -2.28
CA ASP A 488 22.18 8.80 -3.63
C ASP A 488 23.22 7.71 -3.92
N ALA A 489 24.44 7.84 -3.39
CA ALA A 489 25.48 6.82 -3.49
C ALA A 489 25.08 5.48 -2.83
N ASN A 490 24.33 5.53 -1.73
CA ASN A 490 23.98 4.33 -0.96
C ASN A 490 22.66 3.69 -1.42
N VAL A 491 21.68 4.51 -1.82
CA VAL A 491 20.30 4.03 -2.09
C VAL A 491 19.72 4.51 -3.43
N GLY A 492 20.47 5.29 -4.21
CA GLY A 492 20.02 5.88 -5.47
C GLY A 492 19.90 4.85 -6.61
N VAL A 493 20.78 3.84 -6.65
CA VAL A 493 20.69 2.70 -7.57
C VAL A 493 20.73 1.39 -6.76
N PRO A 494 19.73 0.50 -6.90
CA PRO A 494 19.75 -0.80 -6.25
C PRO A 494 21.02 -1.56 -6.61
N ILE A 495 21.78 -1.93 -5.58
CA ILE A 495 23.00 -2.71 -5.74
C ILE A 495 22.62 -4.07 -6.34
N ASP A 496 23.36 -4.51 -7.34
CA ASP A 496 23.19 -5.79 -8.06
C ASP A 496 21.88 -5.93 -8.86
N ASP A 497 21.27 -4.83 -9.30
CA ASP A 497 20.12 -4.86 -10.20
C ASP A 497 20.52 -4.52 -11.65
N PRO A 498 20.67 -5.54 -12.53
CA PRO A 498 21.13 -5.34 -13.90
C PRO A 498 20.11 -4.56 -14.76
N THR A 499 18.85 -4.45 -14.33
CA THR A 499 17.85 -3.66 -15.05
C THR A 499 18.17 -2.17 -15.02
N PHE A 500 18.96 -1.72 -14.03
CA PHE A 500 19.42 -0.35 -13.88
C PHE A 500 20.87 -0.13 -14.38
N ALA A 501 21.42 -1.08 -15.15
CA ALA A 501 22.70 -0.91 -15.80
C ALA A 501 22.68 0.37 -16.67
N ASN A 502 23.76 1.17 -16.56
CA ASN A 502 23.90 2.48 -17.24
C ASN A 502 22.91 3.57 -16.78
N THR A 503 22.27 3.41 -15.63
CA THR A 503 21.55 4.50 -14.95
C THR A 503 22.42 5.11 -13.86
N TRP A 504 22.23 6.40 -13.58
CA TRP A 504 22.83 7.06 -12.43
C TRP A 504 21.77 7.88 -11.70
N CYS A 505 21.92 7.99 -10.38
CA CYS A 505 21.09 8.84 -9.53
C CYS A 505 21.85 10.13 -9.24
N PHE A 506 21.15 11.26 -9.19
CA PHE A 506 21.74 12.56 -8.84
C PHE A 506 21.08 13.21 -7.62
N GLY A 507 20.13 12.50 -7.00
CA GLY A 507 19.43 12.98 -5.83
C GLY A 507 18.35 12.01 -5.37
N ILE A 508 18.11 12.01 -4.07
CA ILE A 508 16.99 11.33 -3.44
C ILE A 508 16.20 12.32 -2.58
N SER A 509 14.87 12.19 -2.57
CA SER A 509 14.04 13.17 -1.87
C SER A 509 12.65 12.69 -1.49
N CYS A 510 11.83 13.61 -0.94
CA CYS A 510 10.39 13.47 -0.79
C CYS A 510 10.02 12.26 0.07
N THR A 511 10.72 12.10 1.20
CA THR A 511 10.54 10.91 2.01
C THR A 511 9.20 10.86 2.72
N ARG A 512 8.63 9.66 2.85
CA ARG A 512 7.44 9.40 3.66
C ARG A 512 7.67 8.17 4.51
N MET A 513 7.43 8.28 5.81
CA MET A 513 7.57 7.19 6.76
C MET A 513 6.20 6.66 7.17
N ILE A 514 6.06 5.34 7.19
CA ILE A 514 4.93 4.67 7.83
C ILE A 514 5.42 3.49 8.68
N GLU A 515 4.80 3.31 9.83
CA GLU A 515 5.01 2.15 10.68
C GLU A 515 3.95 1.08 10.37
N LYS A 516 4.40 -0.17 10.30
CA LYS A 516 3.58 -1.36 10.10
C LYS A 516 4.19 -2.49 10.94
N ASP A 517 3.43 -2.92 11.94
CA ASP A 517 3.69 -4.11 12.74
C ASP A 517 5.09 -4.11 13.41
N GLY A 518 5.55 -2.94 13.84
CA GLY A 518 6.87 -2.71 14.44
C GLY A 518 8.01 -2.48 13.45
N GLU A 519 7.76 -2.61 12.15
CA GLU A 519 8.69 -2.24 11.07
C GLU A 519 8.37 -0.84 10.52
N PHE A 520 9.41 -0.13 10.09
CA PHE A 520 9.35 1.23 9.59
C PHE A 520 9.68 1.23 8.10
N TYR A 521 8.72 1.64 7.29
CA TYR A 521 8.82 1.70 5.84
C TYR A 521 9.03 3.15 5.39
N LEU A 522 10.23 3.43 4.90
CA LEU A 522 10.64 4.73 4.41
C LEU A 522 10.57 4.74 2.88
N PHE A 523 9.54 5.41 2.36
CA PHE A 523 9.39 5.69 0.95
C PHE A 523 10.25 6.89 0.59
N TYR A 524 10.94 6.84 -0.54
CA TYR A 524 11.76 7.94 -1.02
C TYR A 524 11.78 7.98 -2.54
N LYS A 525 11.79 9.20 -3.07
CA LYS A 525 11.91 9.48 -4.49
C LYS A 525 13.36 9.35 -4.91
N THR A 526 13.64 8.61 -5.99
CA THR A 526 14.95 8.63 -6.65
C THR A 526 14.87 9.44 -7.93
N GLN A 527 15.75 10.42 -8.10
CA GLN A 527 15.89 11.20 -9.33
C GLN A 527 16.99 10.54 -10.17
N ARG A 528 16.60 9.83 -11.24
CA ARG A 528 17.53 9.06 -12.07
C ARG A 528 17.64 9.59 -13.47
N ASN A 529 18.81 9.37 -14.05
CA ASN A 529 19.17 9.65 -15.42
C ASN A 529 19.62 8.37 -16.15
N PHE A 530 19.35 8.29 -17.44
CA PHE A 530 19.85 7.25 -18.34
C PHE A 530 20.08 7.80 -19.76
N GLN A 531 20.92 7.15 -20.57
CA GLN A 531 21.13 7.56 -21.97
C GLN A 531 20.00 7.02 -22.87
N ARG A 532 19.27 7.90 -23.57
CA ARG A 532 18.26 7.51 -24.58
C ARG A 532 18.94 6.97 -25.84
N LYS A 533 18.33 6.01 -26.54
CA LYS A 533 18.73 5.60 -27.90
C LYS A 533 18.10 6.51 -28.96
N SER A 534 18.65 6.51 -30.16
CA SER A 534 18.11 7.26 -31.31
C SER A 534 16.67 6.82 -31.65
N GLY A 535 15.72 7.76 -31.75
CA GLY A 535 14.30 7.49 -32.04
C GLY A 535 13.40 7.36 -30.80
N GLU A 536 13.95 7.53 -29.59
CA GLU A 536 13.21 7.50 -28.33
C GLU A 536 12.91 8.93 -27.86
N GLY A 537 11.68 9.41 -28.14
CA GLY A 537 11.19 10.71 -27.66
C GLY A 537 12.16 11.85 -27.99
N ASP A 538 12.25 12.22 -29.26
CA ASP A 538 13.22 13.22 -29.75
C ASP A 538 12.95 14.65 -29.25
N TRP A 539 11.82 14.88 -28.57
CA TRP A 539 11.30 16.20 -28.19
C TRP A 539 10.89 16.31 -26.73
N GLY A 540 11.44 15.48 -25.84
CA GLY A 540 11.25 15.65 -24.40
C GLY A 540 11.67 17.05 -23.94
N ARG A 541 11.09 17.54 -22.83
CA ARG A 541 11.25 18.93 -22.36
C ARG A 541 12.72 19.35 -22.14
N ASP A 542 13.62 18.36 -21.99
CA ASP A 542 15.06 18.51 -21.76
C ASP A 542 15.98 18.16 -22.96
N CYS A 543 15.44 17.89 -24.16
CA CYS A 543 16.23 17.74 -25.39
C CYS A 543 16.73 19.10 -25.93
N TYR A 544 17.46 19.86 -25.12
CA TYR A 544 18.06 21.12 -25.58
C TYR A 544 19.31 20.83 -26.44
N ASN A 545 19.25 21.16 -27.73
CA ASN A 545 20.39 21.22 -28.67
C ASN A 545 21.08 19.90 -29.09
N GLY A 546 20.34 18.78 -29.18
CA GLY A 546 20.75 17.64 -30.02
C GLY A 546 22.07 16.96 -29.65
N ARG A 547 22.55 17.08 -28.41
CA ARG A 547 23.70 16.32 -27.89
C ARG A 547 23.39 15.82 -26.49
N ASN A 548 23.42 14.50 -26.33
CA ASN A 548 23.16 13.75 -25.09
C ASN A 548 21.71 13.84 -24.59
N CYS A 549 20.79 13.16 -25.29
CA CYS A 549 19.44 12.94 -24.80
C CYS A 549 19.49 12.02 -23.57
N VAL A 550 19.49 12.61 -22.38
CA VAL A 550 19.35 11.88 -21.12
C VAL A 550 17.85 11.80 -20.79
N GLY A 551 17.34 10.61 -20.48
CA GLY A 551 15.98 10.44 -19.98
C GLY A 551 15.99 10.47 -18.46
N TYR A 552 14.95 11.06 -17.86
CA TYR A 552 14.74 11.03 -16.42
C TYR A 552 13.70 9.98 -16.05
N TYR A 553 13.88 9.35 -14.88
CA TYR A 553 12.82 8.60 -14.24
C TYR A 553 12.73 8.95 -12.76
N ILE A 554 11.49 9.12 -12.29
CA ILE A 554 11.15 9.46 -10.92
C ILE A 554 10.25 8.38 -10.34
N GLY A 555 10.75 7.75 -9.27
CA GLY A 555 10.08 6.63 -8.63
C GLY A 555 10.23 6.59 -7.14
N TYR A 556 9.22 6.01 -6.50
CA TYR A 556 9.28 5.75 -5.08
C TYR A 556 9.91 4.38 -4.85
N SER A 557 11.05 4.42 -4.19
CA SER A 557 11.73 3.28 -3.63
C SER A 557 11.35 3.13 -2.16
N ILE A 558 11.48 1.92 -1.62
CA ILE A 558 11.13 1.64 -0.23
C ILE A 558 12.37 1.10 0.47
N LEU A 559 12.64 1.64 1.65
CA LEU A 559 13.52 1.01 2.62
C LEU A 559 12.70 0.55 3.81
N LYS A 560 13.17 -0.49 4.50
CA LYS A 560 12.59 -0.92 5.77
C LYS A 560 13.63 -1.01 6.88
N GLY A 561 13.22 -0.74 8.11
CA GLY A 561 14.08 -0.82 9.29
C GLY A 561 13.28 -1.14 10.54
N SER A 562 13.96 -1.55 11.60
CA SER A 562 13.34 -1.88 12.91
C SER A 562 13.21 -0.68 13.84
N SER A 563 13.60 0.52 13.38
CA SER A 563 13.45 1.76 14.15
C SER A 563 13.20 2.95 13.21
N PRO A 564 12.62 4.06 13.71
CA PRO A 564 12.49 5.30 12.94
C PRO A 564 13.84 5.84 12.44
N MET A 565 14.94 5.54 13.15
CA MET A 565 16.27 6.05 12.79
C MET A 565 17.04 5.11 11.85
N GLY A 566 16.49 3.94 11.52
CA GLY A 566 17.20 2.87 10.82
C GLY A 566 17.98 1.94 11.78
N PRO A 567 18.98 1.18 11.28
CA PRO A 567 19.42 1.16 9.88
C PRO A 567 18.32 0.67 8.94
N PHE A 568 18.38 1.16 7.70
CA PHE A 568 17.39 0.85 6.67
C PHE A 568 17.99 -0.09 5.63
N THR A 569 17.18 -1.04 5.17
CA THR A 569 17.51 -1.97 4.09
C THR A 569 16.55 -1.75 2.94
N GLN A 570 17.07 -1.66 1.71
CA GLN A 570 16.23 -1.47 0.54
C GLN A 570 15.35 -2.70 0.30
N VAL A 571 14.06 -2.46 0.09
CA VAL A 571 13.12 -3.49 -0.31
C VAL A 571 13.24 -3.63 -1.84
N ARG A 572 13.59 -4.84 -2.31
CA ARG A 572 13.73 -5.13 -3.75
C ARG A 572 12.36 -5.15 -4.41
N ASN A 573 12.33 -4.75 -5.69
CA ASN A 573 11.14 -4.76 -6.55
C ASN A 573 9.89 -4.04 -5.99
N SER A 574 10.06 -3.23 -4.93
CA SER A 574 8.95 -2.61 -4.23
C SER A 574 8.86 -1.12 -4.54
N GLY A 575 7.63 -0.63 -4.60
CA GLY A 575 7.31 0.78 -4.72
C GLY A 575 6.65 1.14 -6.04
N LEU A 576 6.27 2.41 -6.16
CA LEU A 576 5.69 2.98 -7.38
C LEU A 576 6.82 3.29 -8.36
N ARG A 577 7.36 2.22 -8.96
CA ARG A 577 8.49 2.28 -9.89
C ARG A 577 8.06 2.13 -11.36
N GLY A 578 8.70 2.91 -12.22
CA GLY A 578 8.60 3.01 -13.67
C GLY A 578 9.99 2.90 -14.29
N ARG A 579 10.45 1.66 -14.45
CA ARG A 579 11.48 1.16 -15.39
C ARG A 579 12.98 1.46 -15.24
N GLY A 580 13.72 0.33 -15.39
CA GLY A 580 15.07 0.16 -15.93
C GLY A 580 15.07 -0.17 -17.44
N SER A 581 15.67 -1.28 -17.90
CA SER A 581 15.96 -1.65 -19.31
C SER A 581 14.77 -1.88 -20.28
N GLN A 582 13.57 -1.42 -19.95
CA GLN A 582 12.30 -1.77 -20.63
C GLN A 582 11.59 -0.58 -21.27
N TYR A 583 12.37 0.46 -21.57
CA TYR A 583 11.94 1.73 -22.16
C TYR A 583 11.13 1.58 -23.47
N HIS A 584 11.27 0.46 -24.19
CA HIS A 584 10.58 0.19 -25.46
C HIS A 584 9.06 0.00 -25.38
N LEU A 585 8.44 0.00 -24.19
CA LEU A 585 6.97 -0.02 -24.09
C LEU A 585 6.34 1.39 -23.97
N TYR A 586 7.13 2.46 -23.87
CA TYR A 586 6.60 3.83 -23.91
C TYR A 586 6.29 4.26 -25.36
N PRO A 587 5.29 5.15 -25.57
CA PRO A 587 5.00 5.70 -26.89
C PRO A 587 6.14 6.54 -27.47
N SER A 588 6.39 6.38 -28.77
CA SER A 588 7.10 7.40 -29.55
C SER A 588 6.20 8.62 -29.84
N CYS A 589 6.79 9.73 -30.29
CA CYS A 589 6.02 10.89 -30.75
C CYS A 589 5.05 10.50 -31.86
N ASP A 590 5.53 9.71 -32.83
CA ASP A 590 4.74 9.22 -33.97
C ASP A 590 3.54 8.39 -33.51
N ASP A 591 3.74 7.55 -32.48
CA ASP A 591 2.64 6.80 -31.91
C ASP A 591 1.58 7.70 -31.27
N MET A 592 1.99 8.72 -30.50
CA MET A 592 1.02 9.64 -29.87
C MET A 592 0.25 10.44 -30.91
N ILE A 593 0.92 10.88 -31.97
CA ILE A 593 0.29 11.59 -33.09
C ILE A 593 -0.70 10.67 -33.79
N ALA A 594 -0.33 9.41 -34.05
CA ALA A 594 -1.22 8.41 -34.61
C ALA A 594 -2.45 8.12 -33.72
N GLU A 595 -2.31 8.28 -32.41
CA GLU A 595 -3.39 8.18 -31.41
C GLU A 595 -4.19 9.49 -31.25
N GLY A 596 -3.91 10.53 -32.03
CA GLY A 596 -4.59 11.84 -31.95
C GLY A 596 -4.27 12.64 -30.69
N LYS A 597 -3.17 12.31 -30.02
CA LYS A 597 -2.65 13.01 -28.84
C LYS A 597 -1.50 13.92 -29.24
N THR A 598 -1.20 14.90 -28.40
CA THR A 598 -0.08 15.82 -28.64
C THR A 598 1.25 15.15 -28.30
N ALA A 599 2.35 15.64 -28.89
CA ALA A 599 3.68 15.02 -28.73
C ALA A 599 4.15 15.02 -27.27
N GLU A 600 3.65 15.91 -26.41
CA GLU A 600 3.99 15.96 -24.98
C GLU A 600 3.61 14.68 -24.23
N TRP A 601 2.66 13.89 -24.74
CA TRP A 601 2.28 12.60 -24.16
C TRP A 601 3.29 11.47 -24.47
N SER A 602 4.20 11.69 -25.41
CA SER A 602 5.24 10.73 -25.81
C SER A 602 6.51 10.86 -24.99
N ASP A 603 6.65 11.96 -24.23
CA ASP A 603 7.75 12.09 -23.29
C ASP A 603 7.58 10.94 -22.27
N PRO A 604 8.59 10.08 -22.07
CA PRO A 604 8.71 9.31 -20.84
C PRO A 604 8.93 10.37 -19.77
N GLY A 605 7.82 10.99 -19.34
CA GLY A 605 7.84 12.32 -18.77
C GLY A 605 8.78 12.33 -17.60
N ASP A 606 9.50 13.43 -17.46
CA ASP A 606 10.39 13.70 -16.33
C ASP A 606 9.71 13.45 -14.95
N TRP A 607 8.38 13.21 -14.88
CA TRP A 607 7.56 13.20 -13.66
C TRP A 607 6.26 12.35 -13.81
N ASP A 608 6.26 11.08 -14.26
CA ASP A 608 4.98 10.32 -14.40
C ASP A 608 4.15 10.31 -13.10
N LEU A 609 4.82 10.11 -11.96
CA LEU A 609 4.23 10.18 -10.63
C LEU A 609 5.20 10.80 -9.62
N GLU A 610 4.70 11.69 -8.79
CA GLU A 610 5.52 12.51 -7.89
C GLU A 610 4.82 12.78 -6.57
N ASP A 611 5.56 13.39 -5.63
CA ASP A 611 4.97 14.05 -4.47
C ASP A 611 4.03 13.20 -3.59
N LEU A 612 4.46 11.98 -3.26
CA LEU A 612 3.66 11.01 -2.49
C LEU A 612 3.32 11.51 -1.09
N THR A 613 2.07 11.29 -0.69
CA THR A 613 1.64 11.20 0.71
C THR A 613 1.08 9.81 0.96
N LEU A 614 1.27 9.30 2.17
CA LEU A 614 0.95 7.92 2.53
C LEU A 614 0.10 7.89 3.81
N PHE A 615 -0.92 7.04 3.85
CA PHE A 615 -1.69 6.79 5.06
C PHE A 615 -2.33 5.40 5.05
N ARG A 616 -2.52 4.81 6.23
CA ARG A 616 -3.41 3.65 6.41
C ARG A 616 -4.84 4.15 6.52
N TYR A 617 -5.82 3.45 5.93
CA TYR A 617 -7.23 3.82 5.98
C TYR A 617 -8.05 2.84 6.83
N ILE A 618 -9.33 3.15 7.08
CA ILE A 618 -10.22 2.40 7.98
C ILE A 618 -10.50 0.97 7.52
N ASP A 619 -10.30 0.65 6.24
CA ASP A 619 -10.40 -0.70 5.72
C ASP A 619 -9.13 -1.54 5.94
N GLY A 620 -8.13 -0.98 6.61
CA GLY A 620 -6.88 -1.64 6.94
C GLY A 620 -5.80 -1.51 5.87
N ARG A 621 -6.14 -1.05 4.66
CA ARG A 621 -5.23 -0.90 3.52
C ARG A 621 -4.42 0.39 3.60
N TYR A 622 -3.38 0.45 2.78
CA TYR A 622 -2.51 1.61 2.64
C TYR A 622 -2.85 2.36 1.37
N TYR A 623 -2.91 3.67 1.46
CA TYR A 623 -3.25 4.55 0.36
C TYR A 623 -2.17 5.58 0.16
N ALA A 624 -1.86 5.86 -1.09
CA ALA A 624 -0.95 6.92 -1.47
C ALA A 624 -1.64 7.89 -2.42
N VAL A 625 -1.50 9.20 -2.15
CA VAL A 625 -1.92 10.23 -3.10
C VAL A 625 -0.66 10.81 -3.73
N LEU A 626 -0.63 10.86 -5.05
CA LEU A 626 0.50 11.33 -5.84
C LEU A 626 0.05 12.40 -6.83
N LYS A 627 1.01 13.22 -7.24
CA LYS A 627 0.89 14.06 -8.42
C LYS A 627 0.96 13.18 -9.67
N ASP A 628 -0.06 13.28 -10.52
CA ASP A 628 -0.12 12.67 -11.85
C ASP A 628 0.08 13.77 -12.90
N PHE A 629 1.32 13.91 -13.39
CA PHE A 629 1.61 14.94 -14.38
C PHE A 629 0.93 14.68 -15.71
N MET A 630 0.74 13.41 -16.09
CA MET A 630 0.27 13.04 -17.41
C MET A 630 -1.24 12.76 -17.45
N GLY A 631 -1.90 12.64 -16.30
CA GLY A 631 -3.33 12.29 -16.23
C GLY A 631 -3.63 10.87 -16.68
N ARG A 632 -2.60 10.00 -16.67
CA ARG A 632 -2.70 8.60 -17.12
C ARG A 632 -3.40 7.75 -16.07
N TRP A 633 -3.11 8.00 -14.80
CA TRP A 633 -3.46 7.12 -13.69
C TRP A 633 -4.78 7.49 -13.01
N ASN A 634 -5.09 8.79 -12.97
CA ASN A 634 -6.31 9.30 -12.35
C ASN A 634 -7.58 9.09 -13.20
N ARG A 635 -7.45 8.58 -14.43
CA ARG A 635 -8.52 8.38 -15.42
C ARG A 635 -9.23 9.67 -15.88
N SER A 636 -8.69 10.86 -15.57
CA SER A 636 -9.23 12.13 -16.05
C SER A 636 -8.77 12.44 -17.48
N GLY A 637 -7.61 11.90 -17.89
CA GLY A 637 -6.97 12.24 -19.15
C GLY A 637 -6.42 13.67 -19.19
N ASN A 638 -6.41 14.37 -18.04
CA ASN A 638 -5.89 15.73 -17.90
C ASN A 638 -4.54 15.73 -17.19
N ILE A 639 -3.59 16.48 -17.75
CA ILE A 639 -2.27 16.67 -17.17
C ILE A 639 -2.32 17.51 -15.88
N ASP A 640 -1.37 17.26 -14.97
CA ASP A 640 -1.14 17.97 -13.71
C ASP A 640 -2.21 17.79 -12.61
N ASP A 641 -2.90 16.67 -12.58
CA ASP A 641 -3.91 16.35 -11.56
C ASP A 641 -3.31 15.47 -10.44
N LEU A 642 -4.15 14.99 -9.52
CA LEU A 642 -3.76 14.08 -8.44
C LEU A 642 -4.42 12.70 -8.60
N VAL A 643 -3.69 11.66 -8.20
CA VAL A 643 -4.12 10.26 -8.29
C VAL A 643 -4.01 9.54 -6.95
N VAL A 644 -4.90 8.57 -6.70
CA VAL A 644 -4.86 7.65 -5.55
C VAL A 644 -4.38 6.26 -5.97
N PHE A 645 -3.46 5.74 -5.18
CA PHE A 645 -2.99 4.37 -5.17
C PHE A 645 -3.41 3.66 -3.90
N VAL A 646 -3.54 2.34 -3.97
CA VAL A 646 -3.83 1.47 -2.83
C VAL A 646 -2.88 0.28 -2.81
N SER A 647 -2.54 -0.18 -1.62
CA SER A 647 -1.70 -1.34 -1.35
C SER A 647 -2.23 -2.08 -0.12
N ASP A 648 -2.24 -3.41 -0.19
CA ASP A 648 -2.60 -4.24 0.97
C ASP A 648 -1.40 -4.47 1.90
N ASN A 649 -0.16 -4.28 1.41
CA ASN A 649 1.04 -4.71 2.12
C ASN A 649 2.19 -3.67 2.18
N LEU A 650 2.02 -2.48 1.58
CA LEU A 650 2.99 -1.41 1.36
C LEU A 650 4.01 -1.63 0.23
N THR A 651 4.14 -2.84 -0.31
CA THR A 651 5.13 -3.13 -1.36
C THR A 651 4.50 -3.17 -2.74
N ASP A 652 3.28 -3.70 -2.83
CA ASP A 652 2.54 -3.86 -4.07
C ASP A 652 1.45 -2.79 -4.15
N TRP A 653 1.61 -1.88 -5.10
CA TRP A 653 0.72 -0.74 -5.27
C TRP A 653 -0.05 -0.84 -6.58
N ARG A 654 -1.34 -0.52 -6.52
CA ARG A 654 -2.22 -0.44 -7.69
C ARG A 654 -3.02 0.84 -7.67
N VAL A 655 -3.47 1.28 -8.85
CA VAL A 655 -4.38 2.42 -8.98
C VAL A 655 -5.66 2.11 -8.18
N ALA A 656 -6.09 3.03 -7.31
CA ALA A 656 -7.30 2.83 -6.52
C ALA A 656 -8.56 2.80 -7.40
N ASP A 657 -9.66 2.24 -6.89
CA ASP A 657 -10.91 2.11 -7.66
C ASP A 657 -11.52 3.46 -8.04
N PHE A 658 -11.33 4.45 -7.15
CA PHE A 658 -11.70 5.86 -7.34
C PHE A 658 -10.41 6.70 -7.30
N PRO A 659 -9.62 6.68 -8.38
CA PRO A 659 -8.27 7.19 -8.36
C PRO A 659 -8.21 8.71 -8.49
N PHE A 660 -9.27 9.35 -8.96
CA PHE A 660 -9.30 10.81 -9.13
C PHE A 660 -9.50 11.52 -7.79
N VAL A 661 -8.62 12.47 -7.48
CA VAL A 661 -8.70 13.27 -6.25
C VAL A 661 -9.33 14.63 -6.50
N LEU A 662 -8.68 15.45 -7.33
CA LEU A 662 -9.09 16.81 -7.64
C LEU A 662 -8.41 17.27 -8.93
N GLU A 663 -9.14 17.97 -9.80
CA GLU A 663 -8.56 18.66 -10.96
C GLU A 663 -8.10 20.07 -10.57
N LYS A 664 -7.02 20.55 -11.19
CA LYS A 664 -6.48 21.91 -10.98
C LYS A 664 -7.49 23.04 -11.27
N THR A 665 -8.53 22.76 -12.07
CA THR A 665 -9.60 23.69 -12.45
C THR A 665 -10.82 23.69 -11.53
N ARG A 666 -11.00 22.69 -10.65
CA ARG A 666 -12.12 22.57 -9.67
C ARG A 666 -11.75 23.01 -8.27
N THR A 667 -10.59 23.61 -8.06
CA THR A 667 -10.30 24.30 -6.80
C THR A 667 -11.32 25.42 -6.57
N PRO A 668 -11.84 25.57 -5.34
CA PRO A 668 -13.16 26.16 -5.08
C PRO A 668 -13.29 27.58 -5.62
N TYR A 669 -14.52 27.95 -6.00
CA TYR A 669 -14.90 29.31 -6.39
C TYR A 669 -14.36 30.35 -5.40
N PHE A 670 -13.26 30.98 -5.81
CA PHE A 670 -12.65 32.13 -5.17
C PHE A 670 -13.70 33.26 -5.19
N SER A 671 -14.00 33.85 -4.03
CA SER A 671 -15.11 34.80 -3.84
C SER A 671 -14.98 36.11 -4.64
N SER A 672 -13.89 36.28 -5.39
CA SER A 672 -13.54 37.50 -6.11
C SER A 672 -14.21 37.65 -7.48
N GLY A 673 -15.04 36.70 -7.94
CA GLY A 673 -15.72 36.78 -9.25
C GLY A 673 -14.78 36.71 -10.47
N TYR A 674 -13.47 36.60 -10.22
CA TYR A 674 -12.47 36.18 -11.19
C TYR A 674 -12.13 34.70 -10.92
N ALA A 675 -11.62 33.97 -11.92
CA ALA A 675 -11.22 32.58 -11.76
C ALA A 675 -9.70 32.47 -11.48
N PRO A 676 -9.25 32.26 -10.23
CA PRO A 676 -7.95 31.68 -9.97
C PRO A 676 -8.00 30.21 -10.40
N GLN A 677 -7.53 29.95 -11.61
CA GLN A 677 -7.18 28.60 -12.02
C GLN A 677 -5.80 28.30 -11.45
N TYR A 678 -5.72 27.40 -10.46
CA TYR A 678 -4.41 26.84 -10.14
C TYR A 678 -3.90 26.14 -11.38
N THR A 679 -2.67 26.44 -11.76
CA THR A 679 -2.06 25.81 -12.94
C THR A 679 -1.40 24.49 -12.56
N LYS A 680 -1.11 24.29 -11.27
CA LYS A 680 -0.52 23.07 -10.70
C LYS A 680 -0.97 22.83 -9.27
N LEU A 681 -1.19 21.56 -8.93
CA LEU A 681 -1.31 21.03 -7.58
C LEU A 681 -0.12 20.10 -7.32
N GLU A 682 0.66 20.31 -6.26
CA GLU A 682 1.87 19.52 -5.96
C GLU A 682 1.94 19.23 -4.46
N ARG A 683 2.69 18.20 -4.04
CA ARG A 683 2.89 17.83 -2.61
C ARG A 683 1.61 17.69 -1.80
N PRO A 684 0.68 16.80 -2.21
CA PRO A 684 -0.43 16.43 -1.36
C PRO A 684 0.07 15.99 0.02
N PHE A 685 -0.70 16.32 1.05
CA PHE A 685 -0.57 15.75 2.39
C PHE A 685 -1.98 15.51 2.92
N VAL A 686 -2.24 14.29 3.39
CA VAL A 686 -3.54 13.91 3.95
C VAL A 686 -3.39 13.69 5.45
N PHE A 687 -4.23 14.38 6.23
CA PHE A 687 -4.33 14.19 7.67
C PHE A 687 -5.74 13.72 8.00
N TRP A 688 -5.84 12.63 8.77
CA TRP A 688 -7.11 12.07 9.24
C TRP A 688 -7.26 12.25 10.75
N GLU A 689 -8.50 12.46 11.20
CA GLU A 689 -8.88 12.39 12.61
C GLU A 689 -10.27 11.75 12.76
N ASP A 690 -10.74 11.62 14.01
CA ASP A 690 -12.04 11.05 14.36
C ASP A 690 -12.34 9.72 13.65
N ASP A 691 -11.38 8.78 13.70
CA ASP A 691 -11.47 7.47 13.04
C ASP A 691 -11.82 7.57 11.54
N PHE A 692 -11.10 8.44 10.81
CA PHE A 692 -11.26 8.65 9.36
C PHE A 692 -12.60 9.29 8.93
N ARG A 693 -13.36 9.86 9.88
CA ARG A 693 -14.61 10.57 9.59
C ARG A 693 -14.35 12.00 9.10
N THR A 694 -13.30 12.63 9.60
CA THR A 694 -12.93 14.01 9.30
C THR A 694 -11.43 14.10 9.08
N GLY A 695 -10.99 15.18 8.43
CA GLY A 695 -9.58 15.37 8.15
C GLY A 695 -9.31 16.59 7.27
N SER A 696 -8.14 16.60 6.66
CA SER A 696 -7.76 17.60 5.67
C SER A 696 -6.86 17.03 4.60
N ILE A 697 -6.94 17.62 3.41
CA ILE A 697 -5.91 17.49 2.38
C ILE A 697 -5.30 18.87 2.12
N SER A 698 -3.98 18.95 2.10
CA SER A 698 -3.25 20.14 1.71
C SER A 698 -2.34 19.87 0.52
N PHE A 699 -2.01 20.91 -0.23
CA PHE A 699 -1.11 20.84 -1.37
C PHE A 699 -0.47 22.20 -1.64
N ALA A 700 0.70 22.19 -2.27
CA ALA A 700 1.27 23.35 -2.92
C ALA A 700 0.46 23.70 -4.18
N ALA A 701 0.20 24.99 -4.37
CA ALA A 701 -0.57 25.51 -5.47
C ALA A 701 0.18 26.67 -6.13
N ALA A 702 0.22 26.66 -7.47
CA ALA A 702 0.70 27.76 -8.29
C ALA A 702 -0.47 28.51 -8.91
N GLY A 703 -0.39 29.85 -8.89
CA GLY A 703 -1.31 30.69 -9.65
C GLY A 703 -0.68 32.02 -10.07
N LYS A 704 -1.11 32.52 -11.23
CA LYS A 704 -0.59 33.74 -11.87
C LYS A 704 -0.55 34.97 -10.93
N ASN A 705 -1.47 35.05 -9.98
CA ASN A 705 -1.65 36.21 -9.10
C ASN A 705 -1.31 35.97 -7.62
N ILE A 706 -0.89 34.75 -7.25
CA ILE A 706 -0.63 34.38 -5.85
C ILE A 706 0.76 33.78 -5.62
N GLY A 707 1.52 33.53 -6.68
CA GLY A 707 2.80 32.83 -6.60
C GLY A 707 2.62 31.37 -6.18
N TRP A 708 3.68 30.77 -5.64
CA TRP A 708 3.65 29.44 -5.06
C TRP A 708 3.32 29.51 -3.57
N THR A 709 2.20 28.91 -3.19
CA THR A 709 1.71 28.86 -1.81
C THR A 709 1.25 27.44 -1.46
N SER A 710 0.92 27.18 -0.19
CA SER A 710 0.23 25.96 0.22
C SER A 710 -1.20 26.27 0.64
N VAL A 711 -2.12 25.41 0.23
CA VAL A 711 -3.53 25.48 0.59
C VAL A 711 -3.98 24.22 1.32
N ILE A 712 -5.02 24.35 2.15
CA ILE A 712 -5.61 23.26 2.93
C ILE A 712 -7.13 23.23 2.75
N TYR A 713 -7.68 22.02 2.62
CA TYR A 713 -9.11 21.77 2.45
C TYR A 713 -9.61 20.75 3.46
N PRO A 714 -10.83 20.93 4.01
CA PRO A 714 -11.43 19.94 4.89
C PRO A 714 -11.87 18.70 4.11
N ILE A 715 -11.65 17.54 4.71
CA ILE A 715 -12.23 16.26 4.32
C ILE A 715 -13.37 15.94 5.31
N ASP A 716 -14.54 15.61 4.77
CA ASP A 716 -15.68 15.11 5.53
C ASP A 716 -16.21 13.82 4.91
N ASN A 717 -15.97 12.73 5.61
CA ASN A 717 -16.37 11.37 5.29
C ASN A 717 -17.54 10.90 6.16
N SER A 718 -18.24 11.79 6.87
CA SER A 718 -19.33 11.40 7.78
C SER A 718 -20.58 10.87 7.07
N SER A 719 -20.70 11.11 5.75
CA SER A 719 -21.85 10.75 4.92
C SER A 719 -21.65 9.51 4.04
N SER A 720 -20.42 8.96 3.97
CA SER A 720 -20.31 7.57 3.51
C SER A 720 -21.08 6.74 4.53
N ASP A 721 -21.93 5.79 4.09
CA ASP A 721 -22.74 4.98 5.00
C ASP A 721 -21.83 4.14 5.91
N LEU A 722 -21.33 4.76 6.98
CA LEU A 722 -20.81 4.14 8.19
C LEU A 722 -21.97 3.62 9.05
N ASN A 723 -23.18 3.48 8.47
CA ASN A 723 -24.33 2.73 8.95
C ASN A 723 -24.02 1.22 8.99
N THR A 724 -22.91 0.89 9.61
CA THR A 724 -22.83 -0.29 10.44
C THR A 724 -23.94 -0.17 11.48
N GLY A 725 -24.79 -1.19 11.57
CA GLY A 725 -25.69 -1.40 12.70
C GLY A 725 -24.91 -1.67 14.01
N ILE A 726 -23.87 -0.88 14.28
CA ILE A 726 -23.17 -0.83 15.54
C ILE A 726 -23.94 0.20 16.38
N PHE A 727 -24.71 -0.34 17.32
CA PHE A 727 -25.12 0.42 18.50
C PHE A 727 -23.88 1.02 19.15
N TYR A 728 -23.68 2.33 18.99
CA TYR A 728 -22.89 3.08 19.95
C TYR A 728 -23.65 3.01 21.28
N PRO A 729 -23.06 2.53 22.38
CA PRO A 729 -23.64 2.80 23.68
C PRO A 729 -23.70 4.33 23.82
N LYS A 730 -24.92 4.89 23.81
CA LYS A 730 -25.18 6.26 24.25
C LYS A 730 -24.69 6.36 25.69
N ASN A 731 -23.44 6.78 25.91
CA ASN A 731 -22.96 7.33 27.19
C ASN A 731 -21.63 8.06 26.99
N ALA A 732 -21.66 9.15 26.23
CA ALA A 732 -20.78 10.30 26.44
C ALA A 732 -21.44 11.58 25.90
N GLN A 733 -22.75 11.72 26.09
CA GLN A 733 -23.40 13.02 25.97
C GLN A 733 -23.34 13.71 27.34
N LYS A 734 -22.63 14.85 27.38
CA LYS A 734 -22.86 16.01 28.25
C LYS A 734 -23.44 15.73 29.65
N LYS A 735 -22.61 15.86 30.69
CA LYS A 735 -23.05 16.59 31.87
C LYS A 735 -22.60 18.05 31.75
N LYS A 736 -23.55 18.91 31.35
CA LYS A 736 -23.52 20.35 31.65
C LYS A 736 -23.90 20.54 33.12
N GLY A 737 -23.17 21.42 33.84
CA GLY A 737 -23.50 21.92 35.18
C GLY A 737 -22.99 21.01 36.30
N SER A 738 -22.30 21.47 37.35
CA SER A 738 -22.34 22.77 38.04
C SER A 738 -21.01 23.09 38.73
N CYS A 739 -20.72 24.38 38.87
CA CYS A 739 -19.75 24.92 39.84
C CYS A 739 -19.93 24.29 41.22
N ILE A 740 -18.84 23.84 41.85
CA ILE A 740 -18.58 24.07 43.28
C ILE A 740 -17.08 24.31 43.45
N SER A 741 -16.75 25.49 43.96
CA SER A 741 -15.48 25.86 44.58
C SER A 741 -15.20 24.97 45.80
N GLU A 742 -13.96 24.56 46.03
CA GLU A 742 -13.35 24.66 47.36
C GLU A 742 -11.86 24.32 47.33
N SER A 743 -11.18 24.98 48.26
CA SER A 743 -9.76 25.26 48.43
C SER A 743 -8.97 24.18 49.18
N CYS A 744 -7.64 24.28 49.07
CA CYS A 744 -6.60 23.85 50.03
C CYS A 744 -6.58 22.38 50.50
N HIS A 745 -5.52 21.65 50.13
CA HIS A 745 -4.31 21.54 50.95
C HIS A 745 -3.12 21.04 50.13
#